data_AF-A0A5J4UCJ7-F1
#
_entry.id   AF-A0A5J4UCJ7-F1
#
_cell.length_a   1.000
_cell.length_b   1.000
_cell.length_c   1.000
_cell.angle_alpha   90.00
_cell.angle_beta   90.00
_cell.angle_gamma   90.00
#
_symmetry.space_group_name_H-M   'P 1'
#
loop_
_entity.id
_entity.type
_entity.pdbx_description
1 polymer ?
#
loop_
_entity_poly.entity_id
_entity_poly.type
_entity_poly.pdbx_seq_one_letter_code
_entity_poly.pdbx_strand_id
1 'polypeptide(L)'
;MYISDVEALTGFRYCNICHKQTFRIGDPHLQTSMRNHMKKCQQNNGKIVKKVILERFAKPFVPHILSNKTYKYLLANNLVHLFKPTQYYITYDIETLEKKVNEKFGDSSQITATLIPYAIASTVKLASGIHSFYYDIRTENFLDKWLQQLFEEAKQVMKDNKYNDETIPQYYEVPVIGFNSAKFDTSVLFKNLKSKDWVISKYLGSSTIAKQIVIKHKYSCIQLRFIDFKIYTMQNKLKDAVRDFGNGQYKKGRFPHEFININNFMEEMNKNEPFSIEAFDNQLRNKKLSEIKYQVYLIEAIQFANRWDYLKHYNILDTRVLIEPIDYLIDLMFKYKVDMLANISMSQCSNAIKYSMAYNDFDINGDYNSESSDKSIEITMCYWRAKVDSYIEQNSKKNRDSSNNVTINDYDYFKELFKNQRCHMCNARFTWKNRPTLDRIDNKLGHSKDNVLPCCLYYNTCKANRDVNSMRLMMQLRKYALFKQLSMTLMSDEGYHLLRNGITGGLSQVMHRYNIAGQTKINHFEFDKEERCVYSIDSDYVQTHVVQLDFHSQYPSVMSGKMNMLNPYANHTINMPAQLIERITDQDRCRQLIYDANRLSEDVLVVDKMLLFVAEIRGHIVEQYINNCIDFGPILRNIDITTNKETIGQFMFNHLVDHKLPNDKVEKKLTNLIDTMGQIMSFNNYYLWLLMDTCHFIIDEIVSVTTFTKHTNFNSFVKEFMNMRQQAKDVNNEGLGQFCKLVLNSAFGGDALNSEKYSNTKLLSANKTFVQHMMGGFIHSTELN
;
A
#
# COMPACT_ATOMS: atom_id res chain seq x y z
N MET A 1 19.27 28.09 -21.09
CA MET A 1 20.42 27.20 -21.34
C MET A 1 19.96 26.17 -22.36
N TYR A 2 20.42 26.27 -23.61
CA TYR A 2 20.14 25.27 -24.64
C TYR A 2 21.10 24.10 -24.42
N ILE A 3 20.55 22.91 -24.14
CA ILE A 3 21.34 21.69 -24.02
C ILE A 3 21.56 21.20 -25.45
N SER A 4 22.78 21.37 -25.97
CA SER A 4 23.16 20.96 -27.33
C SER A 4 23.35 19.44 -27.47
N ASP A 5 23.69 18.77 -26.36
CA ASP A 5 23.89 17.32 -26.33
C ASP A 5 23.31 16.73 -25.04
N VAL A 6 22.08 16.25 -25.14
CA VAL A 6 21.35 15.62 -24.02
C VAL A 6 21.96 14.27 -23.65
N GLU A 7 22.57 13.55 -24.61
CA GLU A 7 23.19 12.25 -24.34
C GLU A 7 24.49 12.41 -23.55
N ALA A 8 25.34 13.37 -23.93
CA ALA A 8 26.56 13.69 -23.20
C ALA A 8 26.28 14.23 -21.79
N LEU A 9 25.24 15.07 -21.65
CA LEU A 9 24.86 15.62 -20.34
C LEU A 9 24.34 14.54 -19.37
N THR A 10 23.60 13.56 -19.89
CA THR A 10 22.90 12.58 -19.05
C THR A 10 23.63 11.25 -18.89
N GLY A 11 24.53 10.91 -19.82
CA GLY A 11 25.12 9.56 -19.91
C GLY A 11 24.12 8.49 -20.35
N PHE A 12 22.95 8.91 -20.87
CA PHE A 12 21.88 8.03 -21.34
C PHE A 12 21.48 8.34 -22.78
N ARG A 13 21.23 7.28 -23.55
CA ARG A 13 20.63 7.31 -24.88
C ARG A 13 19.12 7.09 -24.79
N TYR A 14 18.36 7.90 -25.51
CA TYR A 14 16.90 7.89 -25.47
C TYR A 14 16.33 7.12 -26.66
N CYS A 15 15.24 6.38 -26.45
CA CYS A 15 14.50 5.80 -27.57
C CYS A 15 13.88 6.92 -28.42
N ASN A 16 14.17 6.92 -29.72
CA ASN A 16 13.66 7.88 -30.71
C ASN A 16 12.18 7.68 -31.10
N ILE A 17 11.51 6.60 -30.65
CA ILE A 17 10.10 6.33 -30.95
C ILE A 17 9.20 6.82 -29.80
N CYS A 18 9.48 6.40 -28.55
CA CYS A 18 8.64 6.80 -27.41
C CYS A 18 9.16 8.02 -26.66
N HIS A 19 10.44 8.39 -26.83
CA HIS A 19 11.14 9.43 -26.07
C HIS A 19 11.07 9.29 -24.54
N LYS A 20 10.75 8.08 -24.04
CA LYS A 20 10.52 7.81 -22.61
C LYS A 20 11.44 6.74 -22.01
N GLN A 21 11.89 5.77 -22.81
CA GLN A 21 12.86 4.76 -22.35
C GLN A 21 14.29 5.27 -22.56
N THR A 22 15.13 5.10 -21.54
CA THR A 22 16.56 5.43 -21.60
C THR A 22 17.43 4.19 -21.44
N PHE A 23 18.66 4.26 -21.98
CA PHE A 23 19.68 3.23 -21.91
C PHE A 23 21.01 3.87 -21.56
N ARG A 24 21.80 3.28 -20.66
CA ARG A 24 23.08 3.86 -20.24
C ARG A 24 24.09 3.70 -21.38
N ILE A 25 24.81 4.76 -21.73
CA ILE A 25 25.74 4.76 -22.88
C ILE A 25 26.91 3.78 -22.65
N GLY A 26 27.28 3.52 -21.39
CA GLY A 26 28.32 2.55 -21.02
C GLY A 26 27.85 1.09 -20.84
N ASP A 27 26.60 0.74 -21.17
CA ASP A 27 26.11 -0.64 -21.09
C ASP A 27 26.68 -1.49 -22.25
N PRO A 28 27.41 -2.61 -21.99
CA PRO A 28 27.92 -3.50 -23.03
C PRO A 28 26.84 -4.06 -23.96
N HIS A 29 25.59 -4.12 -23.50
CA HIS A 29 24.44 -4.63 -24.24
C HIS A 29 23.54 -3.52 -24.82
N LEU A 30 23.97 -2.26 -24.77
CA LEU A 30 23.20 -1.09 -25.21
C LEU A 30 22.50 -1.29 -26.56
N GLN A 31 23.26 -1.69 -27.59
CA GLN A 31 22.76 -1.85 -28.95
C GLN A 31 21.65 -2.91 -29.04
N THR A 32 21.85 -4.06 -28.40
CA THR A 32 20.88 -5.17 -28.39
C THR A 32 19.63 -4.80 -27.59
N SER A 33 19.81 -4.20 -26.41
CA SER A 33 18.71 -3.74 -25.55
C SER A 33 17.85 -2.68 -26.23
N MET A 34 18.49 -1.73 -26.92
CA MET A 34 17.81 -0.65 -27.63
C MET A 34 17.06 -1.17 -28.85
N ARG A 35 17.68 -2.03 -29.68
CA ARG A 35 17.02 -2.66 -30.83
C ARG A 35 15.79 -3.48 -30.41
N ASN A 36 15.93 -4.28 -29.35
CA ASN A 36 14.83 -5.09 -28.81
C ASN A 36 13.69 -4.23 -28.28
N HIS A 37 14.01 -3.12 -27.62
CA HIS A 37 13.01 -2.15 -27.19
C HIS A 37 12.33 -1.45 -28.37
N MET A 38 13.10 -0.92 -29.34
CA MET A 38 12.57 -0.19 -30.50
C MET A 38 11.60 -1.04 -31.31
N LYS A 39 11.93 -2.32 -31.57
CA LYS A 39 11.02 -3.26 -32.26
C LYS A 39 9.67 -3.38 -31.56
N LYS A 40 9.70 -3.52 -30.22
CA LYS A 40 8.48 -3.58 -29.40
C LYS A 40 7.76 -2.23 -29.34
N CYS A 41 8.51 -1.14 -29.23
CA CYS A 41 7.96 0.21 -29.16
C CYS A 41 7.22 0.59 -30.45
N GLN A 42 7.75 0.17 -31.59
CA GLN A 42 7.14 0.37 -32.91
C GLN A 42 5.86 -0.45 -33.06
N GLN A 43 5.85 -1.71 -32.61
CA GLN A 43 4.65 -2.56 -32.56
C GLN A 43 3.54 -1.99 -31.66
N ASN A 44 3.89 -1.15 -30.69
CA ASN A 44 2.94 -0.56 -29.74
C ASN A 44 2.64 0.93 -30.02
N ASN A 45 2.94 1.44 -31.23
CA ASN A 45 2.71 2.84 -31.62
C ASN A 45 3.29 3.86 -30.62
N GLY A 46 4.52 3.61 -30.13
CA GLY A 46 5.17 4.50 -29.17
C GLY A 46 4.61 4.44 -27.75
N LYS A 47 3.61 3.60 -27.47
CA LYS A 47 3.10 3.38 -26.12
C LYS A 47 4.09 2.52 -25.32
N ILE A 48 4.34 2.91 -24.07
CA ILE A 48 5.16 2.12 -23.14
C ILE A 48 4.37 0.86 -22.79
N VAL A 49 4.91 -0.30 -23.14
CA VAL A 49 4.46 -1.56 -22.57
C VAL A 49 5.00 -1.64 -21.15
N LYS A 50 4.09 -1.54 -20.19
CA LYS A 50 4.39 -1.74 -18.77
C LYS A 50 4.91 -3.17 -18.61
N LYS A 51 6.14 -3.31 -18.11
CA LYS A 51 6.71 -4.62 -17.79
C LYS A 51 6.61 -4.83 -16.29
N VAL A 52 5.95 -5.91 -15.91
CA VAL A 52 5.90 -6.36 -14.53
C VAL A 52 7.18 -7.13 -14.26
N ILE A 53 7.83 -6.87 -13.13
CA ILE A 53 8.94 -7.68 -12.67
C ILE A 53 8.34 -8.78 -11.81
N LEU A 54 8.20 -9.96 -12.39
CA LEU A 54 7.72 -11.14 -11.70
C LEU A 54 8.87 -11.91 -11.08
N GLU A 55 8.58 -12.54 -9.95
CA GLU A 55 9.53 -13.44 -9.33
C GLU A 55 9.64 -14.71 -10.17
N ARG A 56 10.87 -15.21 -10.35
CA ARG A 56 11.12 -16.48 -11.03
C ARG A 56 10.40 -17.65 -10.34
N PHE A 57 10.18 -17.53 -9.04
CA PHE A 57 9.48 -18.51 -8.22
C PHE A 57 8.56 -17.80 -7.23
N ALA A 58 7.40 -18.39 -6.95
CA ALA A 58 6.44 -17.87 -6.00
C ALA A 58 7.09 -17.85 -4.62
N LYS A 59 7.12 -16.69 -3.97
CA LYS A 59 7.67 -16.50 -2.63
C LYS A 59 6.54 -16.34 -1.62
N PRO A 60 6.70 -16.82 -0.38
CA PRO A 60 5.72 -16.56 0.66
C PRO A 60 5.61 -15.04 0.88
N PHE A 61 4.40 -14.52 0.90
CA PHE A 61 4.16 -13.11 1.20
C PHE A 61 3.98 -12.94 2.70
N VAL A 62 5.04 -12.48 3.39
CA VAL A 62 5.07 -12.38 4.86
C VAL A 62 5.62 -11.01 5.29
N PRO A 63 4.87 -9.92 5.06
CA PRO A 63 5.37 -8.56 5.26
C PRO A 63 5.81 -8.31 6.71
N HIS A 64 5.14 -8.92 7.70
CA HIS A 64 5.48 -8.75 9.12
C HIS A 64 6.92 -9.19 9.45
N ILE A 65 7.45 -10.20 8.73
CA ILE A 65 8.84 -10.66 8.89
C ILE A 65 9.74 -10.01 7.86
N LEU A 66 9.38 -10.10 6.59
CA LEU A 66 10.29 -9.79 5.49
C LEU A 66 10.49 -8.28 5.28
N SER A 67 9.54 -7.44 5.71
CA SER A 67 9.66 -5.99 5.59
C SER A 67 10.45 -5.34 6.73
N ASN A 68 10.66 -6.04 7.86
CA ASN A 68 11.48 -5.55 8.97
C ASN A 68 12.78 -6.37 9.07
N LYS A 69 13.89 -5.78 8.61
CA LYS A 69 15.20 -6.46 8.60
C LYS A 69 15.68 -6.87 10.00
N THR A 70 15.36 -6.08 11.04
CA THR A 70 15.71 -6.38 12.43
C THR A 70 14.95 -7.62 12.88
N TYR A 71 13.62 -7.62 12.72
CA TYR A 71 12.78 -8.75 13.13
C TYR A 71 13.15 -10.03 12.37
N LYS A 72 13.38 -9.92 11.05
CA LYS A 72 13.86 -11.03 10.23
C LYS A 72 15.16 -11.64 10.76
N TYR A 73 16.14 -10.79 11.08
CA TYR A 73 17.43 -11.24 11.61
C TYR A 73 17.26 -11.92 12.97
N LEU A 74 16.52 -11.31 13.88
CA LEU A 74 16.28 -11.87 15.20
C LEU A 74 15.56 -13.22 15.12
N LEU A 75 14.54 -13.34 14.27
CA LEU A 75 13.84 -14.60 14.06
C LEU A 75 14.75 -15.68 13.45
N ALA A 76 15.58 -15.34 12.47
CA ALA A 76 16.52 -16.28 11.87
C ALA A 76 17.51 -16.88 12.88
N ASN A 77 17.89 -16.08 13.89
CA ASN A 77 18.87 -16.41 14.92
C ASN A 77 18.26 -16.84 16.27
N ASN A 78 16.95 -17.08 16.36
CA ASN A 78 16.25 -17.41 17.62
C ASN A 78 16.36 -16.33 18.73
N LEU A 79 16.46 -15.05 18.34
CA LEU A 79 16.64 -13.91 19.23
C LEU A 79 15.41 -12.98 19.30
N VAL A 80 14.21 -13.47 18.94
CA VAL A 80 12.98 -12.65 18.86
C VAL A 80 12.61 -11.99 20.20
N HIS A 81 13.01 -12.59 21.33
CA HIS A 81 12.81 -12.02 22.67
C HIS A 81 13.53 -10.68 22.86
N LEU A 82 14.53 -10.36 22.04
CA LEU A 82 15.22 -9.06 22.05
C LEU A 82 14.49 -7.99 21.22
N PHE A 83 13.50 -8.36 20.41
CA PHE A 83 12.83 -7.40 19.54
C PHE A 83 12.07 -6.36 20.37
N LYS A 84 12.39 -5.09 20.14
CA LYS A 84 11.76 -3.92 20.73
C LYS A 84 11.26 -2.97 19.64
N PRO A 85 10.15 -2.24 19.87
CA PRO A 85 9.70 -1.22 18.93
C PRO A 85 10.60 0.01 19.01
N THR A 86 10.52 0.88 18.00
CA THR A 86 11.04 2.23 18.09
C THR A 86 10.22 3.03 19.11
N GLN A 87 10.84 3.47 20.20
CA GLN A 87 10.17 4.11 21.35
C GLN A 87 10.46 5.60 21.49
N TYR A 88 11.56 6.06 20.89
CA TYR A 88 12.06 7.42 21.01
C TYR A 88 11.96 8.14 19.67
N TYR A 89 11.50 9.38 19.70
CA TYR A 89 11.16 10.18 18.53
C TYR A 89 11.08 11.65 18.90
N ILE A 90 10.93 12.50 17.88
CA ILE A 90 10.73 13.94 18.05
C ILE A 90 9.34 14.29 17.53
N THR A 91 8.60 15.14 18.23
CA THR A 91 7.35 15.73 17.76
C THR A 91 7.58 17.20 17.43
N TYR A 92 6.83 17.75 16.48
CA TYR A 92 6.94 19.17 16.12
C TYR A 92 5.60 19.76 15.70
N ASP A 93 5.50 21.08 15.82
CA ASP A 93 4.37 21.87 15.36
C ASP A 93 4.86 23.26 14.93
N ILE A 94 4.24 23.81 13.88
CA ILE A 94 4.63 25.09 13.28
C ILE A 94 3.45 26.04 13.23
N GLU A 95 3.71 27.27 13.65
CA GLU A 95 2.74 28.34 13.57
C GLU A 95 3.03 29.23 12.36
N THR A 96 1.98 29.54 11.61
CA THR A 96 2.07 30.30 10.36
C THR A 96 1.09 31.47 10.32
N LEU A 97 1.47 32.53 9.63
CA LEU A 97 0.64 33.67 9.30
C LEU A 97 0.17 33.55 7.86
N GLU A 98 -1.09 33.87 7.61
CA GLU A 98 -1.65 33.91 6.26
C GLU A 98 -1.35 35.26 5.60
N LYS A 99 -0.55 35.26 4.53
CA LYS A 99 -0.37 36.41 3.64
C LYS A 99 -1.25 36.23 2.41
N LYS A 100 -2.30 37.05 2.26
CA LYS A 100 -3.14 37.06 1.06
C LYS A 100 -2.36 37.60 -0.13
N VAL A 101 -2.34 36.86 -1.24
CA VAL A 101 -1.55 37.17 -2.45
C VAL A 101 -2.44 37.25 -3.69
N ASN A 102 -3.50 36.43 -3.79
CA ASN A 102 -4.49 36.45 -4.89
C ASN A 102 -3.90 36.46 -6.31
N GLU A 103 -2.78 35.79 -6.54
CA GLU A 103 -2.09 35.74 -7.84
C GLU A 103 -2.62 34.61 -8.73
N LYS A 104 -2.88 34.89 -10.01
CA LYS A 104 -3.29 33.88 -11.00
C LYS A 104 -2.07 33.30 -11.73
N PHE A 105 -2.08 31.98 -11.93
CA PHE A 105 -1.08 31.26 -12.70
C PHE A 105 -1.77 30.47 -13.83
N GLY A 106 -1.76 31.04 -15.04
CA GLY A 106 -2.50 30.51 -16.18
C GLY A 106 -4.03 30.63 -16.02
N ASP A 107 -4.77 29.97 -16.91
CA ASP A 107 -6.23 30.20 -17.05
C ASP A 107 -7.07 29.53 -15.95
N SER A 108 -6.48 28.62 -15.16
CA SER A 108 -7.23 27.74 -14.24
C SER A 108 -6.63 27.60 -12.84
N SER A 109 -5.56 28.31 -12.48
CA SER A 109 -4.96 28.24 -11.14
C SER A 109 -4.79 29.61 -10.51
N GLN A 110 -5.08 29.72 -9.22
CA GLN A 110 -4.92 30.94 -8.41
C GLN A 110 -4.33 30.59 -7.05
N ILE A 111 -3.30 31.32 -6.64
CA ILE A 111 -2.75 31.31 -5.29
C ILE A 111 -3.48 32.39 -4.49
N THR A 112 -4.36 31.98 -3.58
CA THR A 112 -5.13 32.90 -2.74
C THR A 112 -4.26 33.49 -1.63
N ALA A 113 -3.43 32.65 -0.99
CA ALA A 113 -2.56 33.06 0.10
C ALA A 113 -1.26 32.24 0.17
N THR A 114 -0.24 32.82 0.79
CA THR A 114 1.04 32.18 1.15
C THR A 114 1.14 32.11 2.67
N LEU A 115 1.54 30.96 3.21
CA LEU A 115 1.78 30.79 4.64
C LEU A 115 3.22 31.20 4.99
N ILE A 116 3.36 32.05 6.01
CA ILE A 116 4.66 32.51 6.51
C ILE A 116 4.88 31.95 7.92
N PRO A 117 5.88 31.08 8.12
CA PRO A 117 6.16 30.53 9.44
C PRO A 117 6.72 31.62 10.36
N TYR A 118 6.25 31.67 11.60
CA TYR A 118 6.72 32.64 12.59
C TYR A 118 7.12 32.02 13.93
N ALA A 119 6.71 30.79 14.23
CA ALA A 119 7.17 30.04 15.39
C ALA A 119 7.17 28.53 15.10
N ILE A 120 8.06 27.80 15.75
CA ILE A 120 8.14 26.34 15.67
C ILE A 120 8.55 25.77 17.02
N ALA A 121 7.84 24.74 17.47
CA ALA A 121 8.17 24.01 18.68
C ALA A 121 8.49 22.56 18.35
N SER A 122 9.30 21.93 19.20
CA SER A 122 9.52 20.50 19.15
C SER A 122 9.69 19.93 20.54
N THR A 123 9.18 18.71 20.73
CA THR A 123 9.39 17.94 21.95
C THR A 123 10.11 16.64 21.61
N VAL A 124 11.24 16.42 22.27
CA VAL A 124 12.10 15.25 22.13
C VAL A 124 11.76 14.26 23.23
N LYS A 125 11.49 13.02 22.84
CA LYS A 125 11.32 11.91 23.78
C LYS A 125 12.58 11.04 23.75
N LEU A 126 13.28 10.97 24.86
CA LEU A 126 14.51 10.20 25.07
C LEU A 126 14.33 9.16 26.18
N ALA A 127 15.30 8.26 26.32
CA ALA A 127 15.34 7.32 27.43
C ALA A 127 15.53 8.03 28.79
N SER A 128 16.23 9.17 28.78
CA SER A 128 16.52 9.99 29.97
C SER A 128 15.37 10.90 30.38
N GLY A 129 14.36 11.11 29.52
CA GLY A 129 13.24 12.00 29.79
C GLY A 129 12.68 12.69 28.56
N ILE A 130 11.80 13.67 28.80
CA ILE A 130 11.13 14.45 27.76
C ILE A 130 11.46 15.92 27.95
N HIS A 131 12.05 16.56 26.95
CA HIS A 131 12.31 17.99 26.91
C HIS A 131 11.83 18.62 25.61
N SER A 132 11.70 19.94 25.60
CA SER A 132 11.18 20.68 24.46
C SER A 132 12.08 21.87 24.14
N PHE A 133 12.12 22.24 22.86
CA PHE A 133 12.81 23.44 22.40
C PHE A 133 11.93 24.20 21.41
N TYR A 134 12.21 25.49 21.25
CA TYR A 134 11.36 26.42 20.54
C TYR A 134 12.20 27.50 19.86
N TYR A 135 11.79 27.86 18.65
CA TYR A 135 12.37 28.93 17.86
C TYR A 135 11.26 29.78 17.24
N ASP A 136 11.50 31.07 17.08
CA ASP A 136 10.57 31.99 16.43
C ASP A 136 11.29 33.02 15.56
N ILE A 137 10.49 33.81 14.87
CA ILE A 137 10.92 34.82 13.90
C ILE A 137 11.85 35.90 14.49
N ARG A 138 11.94 36.06 15.82
CA ARG A 138 12.91 36.97 16.47
C ARG A 138 14.34 36.42 16.36
N THR A 139 14.48 35.13 16.05
CA THR A 139 15.76 34.49 15.77
C THR A 139 16.06 34.53 14.26
N GLU A 140 17.20 35.10 13.86
CA GLU A 140 17.61 35.06 12.46
C GLU A 140 17.81 33.60 11.98
N ASN A 141 17.25 33.27 10.82
CA ASN A 141 17.23 31.93 10.22
C ASN A 141 16.73 30.83 11.18
N PHE A 142 15.68 31.15 11.94
CA PHE A 142 15.18 30.28 13.02
C PHE A 142 14.82 28.86 12.57
N LEU A 143 14.30 28.65 11.35
CA LEU A 143 14.01 27.31 10.82
C LEU A 143 15.27 26.49 10.55
N ASP A 144 16.35 27.13 10.08
CA ASP A 144 17.62 26.44 9.84
C ASP A 144 18.29 26.08 11.17
N LYS A 145 18.23 26.97 12.17
CA LYS A 145 18.69 26.70 13.54
C LYS A 145 17.88 25.60 14.21
N TRP A 146 16.55 25.60 14.03
CA TRP A 146 15.69 24.52 14.48
C TRP A 146 16.08 23.18 13.86
N LEU A 147 16.36 23.15 12.55
CA LEU A 147 16.75 21.92 11.86
C LEU A 147 18.15 21.44 12.29
N GLN A 148 19.08 22.35 12.57
CA GLN A 148 20.37 22.02 13.19
C GLN A 148 20.17 21.38 14.57
N GLN A 149 19.35 21.98 15.43
CA GLN A 149 19.02 21.40 16.74
C GLN A 149 18.37 20.02 16.59
N LEU A 150 17.45 19.84 15.64
CA LEU A 150 16.86 18.52 15.36
C LEU A 150 17.91 17.46 15.03
N PHE A 151 18.92 17.78 14.23
CA PHE A 151 19.98 16.83 13.89
C PHE A 151 20.86 16.48 15.10
N GLU A 152 21.09 17.44 16.01
CA GLU A 152 21.81 17.19 17.27
C GLU A 152 21.00 16.28 18.20
N GLU A 153 19.73 16.58 18.43
CA GLU A 153 18.83 15.75 19.24
C GLU A 153 18.67 14.34 18.65
N ALA A 154 18.61 14.23 17.33
CA ALA A 154 18.52 12.97 16.62
C ALA A 154 19.72 12.04 16.86
N LYS A 155 20.90 12.55 17.22
CA LYS A 155 22.04 11.70 17.64
C LYS A 155 21.67 10.88 18.86
N GLN A 156 21.07 11.51 19.86
CA GLN A 156 20.68 10.84 21.10
C GLN A 156 19.45 9.95 20.90
N VAL A 157 18.43 10.41 20.14
CA VAL A 157 17.26 9.58 19.80
C VAL A 157 17.67 8.30 19.05
N MET A 158 18.62 8.40 18.12
CA MET A 158 19.17 7.25 17.39
C MET A 158 19.90 6.31 18.35
N LYS A 159 20.70 6.84 19.27
CA LYS A 159 21.43 6.06 20.28
C LYS A 159 20.47 5.30 21.21
N ASP A 160 19.41 5.95 21.69
CA ASP A 160 18.44 5.35 22.61
C ASP A 160 17.62 4.23 21.94
N ASN A 161 17.34 4.36 20.64
CA ASN A 161 16.68 3.30 19.86
C ASN A 161 17.62 2.16 19.44
N LYS A 162 18.95 2.38 19.42
CA LYS A 162 19.93 1.37 18.98
C LYS A 162 19.87 0.12 19.87
N TYR A 163 20.12 -1.05 19.29
CA TYR A 163 20.37 -2.27 20.08
C TYR A 163 21.83 -2.29 20.54
N ASN A 164 22.07 -2.87 21.72
CA ASN A 164 23.42 -2.97 22.30
C ASN A 164 24.35 -3.85 21.43
N ASP A 165 23.80 -4.91 20.83
CA ASP A 165 24.52 -5.76 19.88
C ASP A 165 24.54 -5.11 18.49
N GLU A 166 25.74 -4.71 18.05
CA GLU A 166 25.97 -4.05 16.76
C GLU A 166 25.78 -4.96 15.56
N THR A 167 25.72 -6.29 15.76
CA THR A 167 25.45 -7.24 14.67
C THR A 167 23.99 -7.24 14.23
N ILE A 168 23.08 -6.72 15.07
CA ILE A 168 21.64 -6.65 14.79
C ILE A 168 21.37 -5.53 13.76
N PRO A 169 20.93 -5.85 12.54
CA PRO A 169 20.73 -4.86 11.50
C PRO A 169 19.51 -3.98 11.79
N GLN A 170 19.68 -2.65 11.82
CA GLN A 170 18.60 -1.69 12.15
C GLN A 170 18.51 -0.52 11.17
N TYR A 171 17.33 0.10 11.08
CA TYR A 171 17.14 1.35 10.36
C TYR A 171 17.53 2.52 11.27
N TYR A 172 18.25 3.49 10.73
CA TYR A 172 18.77 4.65 11.47
C TYR A 172 17.98 5.93 11.19
N GLU A 173 16.71 5.79 10.76
CA GLU A 173 15.83 6.92 10.46
C GLU A 173 15.10 7.36 11.72
N VAL A 174 15.47 8.52 12.28
CA VAL A 174 14.84 9.11 13.45
C VAL A 174 13.46 9.66 13.09
N PRO A 175 12.36 9.18 13.72
CA PRO A 175 11.02 9.69 13.45
C PRO A 175 10.85 11.12 13.96
N VAL A 176 10.36 12.01 13.09
CA VAL A 176 9.97 13.39 13.39
C VAL A 176 8.49 13.53 13.03
N ILE A 177 7.64 13.70 14.02
CA ILE A 177 6.19 13.45 13.93
C ILE A 177 5.43 14.75 14.14
N GLY A 178 4.66 15.18 13.14
CA GLY A 178 3.72 16.30 13.26
C GLY A 178 2.27 15.83 13.30
N PHE A 179 1.35 16.69 13.74
CA PHE A 179 -0.09 16.41 13.69
C PHE A 179 -0.74 17.20 12.55
N ASN A 180 -1.32 16.52 11.55
CA ASN A 180 -1.90 17.18 10.38
C ASN A 180 -0.86 17.97 9.55
N SER A 181 0.40 17.56 9.63
CA SER A 181 1.58 18.23 9.08
C SER A 181 1.87 17.89 7.63
N ALA A 182 1.29 16.80 7.08
CA ALA A 182 1.59 16.32 5.73
C ALA A 182 1.22 17.33 4.64
N LYS A 183 0.17 18.13 4.87
CA LYS A 183 -0.33 19.11 3.92
C LYS A 183 0.29 20.49 4.12
N PHE A 184 0.30 20.98 5.35
CA PHE A 184 0.63 22.38 5.64
C PHE A 184 2.10 22.51 6.03
N ASP A 185 2.49 22.00 7.19
CA ASP A 185 3.82 22.22 7.78
C ASP A 185 4.93 21.74 6.87
N THR A 186 4.74 20.56 6.27
CA THR A 186 5.75 19.98 5.38
C THR A 186 5.96 20.83 4.12
N SER A 187 4.90 21.49 3.61
CA SER A 187 5.01 22.39 2.46
C SER A 187 5.79 23.67 2.80
N VAL A 188 5.61 24.16 4.03
CA VAL A 188 6.29 25.35 4.56
C VAL A 188 7.77 25.06 4.79
N LEU A 189 8.08 23.93 5.44
CA LEU A 189 9.45 23.51 5.72
C LEU A 189 10.22 23.14 4.46
N PHE A 190 9.56 22.73 3.37
CA PHE A 190 10.19 22.14 2.19
C PHE A 190 11.36 22.96 1.62
N LYS A 191 11.26 24.30 1.67
CA LYS A 191 12.35 25.21 1.22
C LYS A 191 13.59 25.10 2.09
N ASN A 192 13.43 24.94 3.40
CA ASN A 192 14.51 24.79 4.38
C ASN A 192 15.08 23.35 4.44
N LEU A 193 14.35 22.37 3.91
CA LEU A 193 14.81 20.97 3.86
C LEU A 193 15.91 20.72 2.79
N LYS A 194 16.29 21.72 1.99
CA LYS A 194 17.42 21.66 1.06
C LYS A 194 18.50 22.67 1.48
N SER A 195 19.62 22.16 2.00
CA SER A 195 20.74 22.98 2.48
C SER A 195 22.08 22.48 1.92
N LYS A 196 23.16 23.21 2.24
CA LYS A 196 24.53 22.73 2.05
C LYS A 196 24.80 21.48 2.89
N ASP A 197 24.18 21.34 4.07
CA ASP A 197 24.51 20.28 5.03
C ASP A 197 23.61 19.04 4.97
N TRP A 198 22.43 19.14 4.37
CA TRP A 198 21.48 18.02 4.25
C TRP A 198 20.72 18.02 2.93
N VAL A 199 20.22 16.84 2.56
CA VAL A 199 19.49 16.60 1.31
C VAL A 199 18.30 15.68 1.52
N ILE A 200 17.22 15.92 0.79
CA ILE A 200 16.06 15.01 0.75
C ILE A 200 16.49 13.72 0.04
N SER A 201 16.53 12.60 0.78
CA SER A 201 16.90 11.29 0.24
C SER A 201 15.70 10.51 -0.27
N LYS A 202 14.51 10.73 0.32
CA LYS A 202 13.26 10.05 -0.04
C LYS A 202 12.08 11.00 0.16
N TYR A 203 11.14 10.94 -0.78
CA TYR A 203 9.86 11.64 -0.69
C TYR A 203 8.74 10.66 -1.09
N LEU A 204 7.67 10.62 -0.31
CA LEU A 204 6.47 9.84 -0.58
C LEU A 204 5.26 10.75 -0.38
N GLY A 205 4.38 10.86 -1.37
CA GLY A 205 3.22 11.74 -1.28
C GLY A 205 2.80 12.29 -2.64
N SER A 206 1.76 13.12 -2.61
CA SER A 206 1.39 13.97 -3.74
C SER A 206 1.95 15.38 -3.54
N SER A 207 1.88 16.17 -4.60
CA SER A 207 2.09 17.61 -4.64
C SER A 207 1.65 18.39 -3.39
N THR A 208 0.45 18.06 -2.96
CA THR A 208 -0.30 18.75 -1.92
C THR A 208 -0.22 18.05 -0.57
N ILE A 209 0.26 16.80 -0.51
CA ILE A 209 0.27 15.98 0.70
C ILE A 209 1.55 15.13 0.71
N ALA A 210 2.54 15.57 1.48
CA ALA A 210 3.77 14.83 1.72
C ALA A 210 3.52 13.78 2.83
N LYS A 211 3.28 12.53 2.44
CA LYS A 211 3.09 11.41 3.39
C LYS A 211 4.37 11.10 4.17
N GLN A 212 5.53 11.19 3.54
CA GLN A 212 6.81 10.95 4.21
C GLN A 212 7.91 11.73 3.52
N ILE A 213 8.78 12.38 4.29
CA ILE A 213 10.03 12.95 3.80
C ILE A 213 11.18 12.40 4.63
N VAL A 214 12.21 11.87 3.97
CA VAL A 214 13.47 11.50 4.64
C VAL A 214 14.54 12.48 4.21
N ILE A 215 15.19 13.08 5.20
CA ILE A 215 16.30 14.01 5.03
C ILE A 215 17.55 13.33 5.57
N LYS A 216 18.61 13.33 4.76
CA LYS A 216 19.90 12.79 5.13
C LYS A 216 20.89 13.93 5.33
N HIS A 217 21.58 13.94 6.46
CA HIS A 217 22.73 14.81 6.67
C HIS A 217 23.88 14.36 5.75
N LYS A 218 24.55 15.28 5.06
CA LYS A 218 25.58 14.93 4.06
C LYS A 218 26.85 14.38 4.71
N TYR A 219 27.19 14.89 5.89
CA TYR A 219 28.43 14.55 6.60
C TYR A 219 28.26 13.55 7.75
N SER A 220 27.02 13.23 8.14
CA SER A 220 26.74 12.28 9.22
C SER A 220 25.87 11.13 8.70
N CYS A 221 25.82 10.02 9.44
CA CYS A 221 24.96 8.89 9.09
C CYS A 221 23.47 9.11 9.45
N ILE A 222 23.13 10.25 10.06
CA ILE A 222 21.80 10.55 10.61
C ILE A 222 20.82 10.84 9.50
N GLN A 223 19.63 10.25 9.63
CA GLN A 223 18.50 10.52 8.76
C GLN A 223 17.29 10.89 9.61
N LEU A 224 16.66 12.01 9.28
CA LEU A 224 15.39 12.44 9.87
C LEU A 224 14.26 12.00 8.96
N ARG A 225 13.22 11.41 9.53
CA ARG A 225 12.04 10.98 8.79
C ARG A 225 10.82 11.71 9.31
N PHE A 226 10.37 12.67 8.52
CA PHE A 226 9.14 13.43 8.74
C PHE A 226 7.93 12.59 8.36
N ILE A 227 7.02 12.41 9.31
CA ILE A 227 5.74 11.71 9.15
C ILE A 227 4.63 12.48 9.85
N ASP A 228 3.42 12.37 9.32
CA ASP A 228 2.22 12.91 9.94
C ASP A 228 1.56 11.81 10.78
N PHE A 229 1.21 12.12 12.03
CA PHE A 229 0.50 11.20 12.92
C PHE A 229 -0.81 10.68 12.31
N LYS A 230 -1.48 11.49 11.48
CA LYS A 230 -2.72 11.11 10.75
C LYS A 230 -2.51 10.02 9.69
N ILE A 231 -1.29 9.58 9.46
CA ILE A 231 -1.02 8.40 8.64
C ILE A 231 -1.46 7.12 9.35
N TYR A 232 -1.56 7.15 10.69
CA TYR A 232 -1.97 6.03 11.54
C TYR A 232 -3.40 6.17 12.09
N THR A 233 -4.02 7.35 11.95
CA THR A 233 -5.28 7.70 12.62
C THR A 233 -6.20 8.54 11.71
N MET A 234 -7.49 8.66 12.05
CA MET A 234 -8.46 9.47 11.26
C MET A 234 -8.97 10.71 12.01
N GLN A 235 -8.44 10.96 13.21
CA GLN A 235 -8.83 12.10 14.02
C GLN A 235 -8.46 13.40 13.31
N ASN A 236 -9.45 14.29 13.23
CA ASN A 236 -9.27 15.58 12.57
C ASN A 236 -8.68 16.64 13.48
N LYS A 237 -8.78 16.48 14.80
CA LYS A 237 -8.30 17.45 15.79
C LYS A 237 -7.40 16.75 16.81
N LEU A 238 -6.35 17.44 17.23
CA LEU A 238 -5.40 16.93 18.21
C LEU A 238 -6.09 16.55 19.53
N LYS A 239 -7.01 17.40 20.00
CA LYS A 239 -7.80 17.12 21.20
C LYS A 239 -8.58 15.79 21.14
N ASP A 240 -9.05 15.39 19.95
CA ASP A 240 -9.83 14.16 19.79
C ASP A 240 -8.87 12.96 19.85
N ALA A 241 -7.67 13.08 19.26
CA ALA A 241 -6.62 12.07 19.39
C ALA A 241 -6.14 11.88 20.84
N VAL A 242 -5.98 12.96 21.60
CA VAL A 242 -5.60 12.89 23.02
C VAL A 242 -6.72 12.30 23.88
N ARG A 243 -7.99 12.62 23.57
CA ARG A 243 -9.14 11.99 24.22
C ARG A 243 -9.19 10.48 23.97
N ASP A 244 -8.99 10.08 22.72
CA ASP A 244 -9.22 8.70 22.29
C ASP A 244 -8.04 7.76 22.59
N PHE A 245 -6.81 8.28 22.54
CA PHE A 245 -5.57 7.51 22.65
C PHE A 245 -4.60 8.02 23.74
N GLY A 246 -4.88 9.16 24.38
CA GLY A 246 -4.11 9.64 25.53
C GLY A 246 -4.80 9.34 26.86
N ASN A 247 -4.28 9.89 27.95
CA ASN A 247 -4.82 9.68 29.30
C ASN A 247 -6.07 10.52 29.62
N GLY A 248 -6.76 11.05 28.59
CA GLY A 248 -7.98 11.85 28.74
C GLY A 248 -7.81 13.27 29.27
N GLN A 249 -6.59 13.68 29.66
CA GLN A 249 -6.32 15.04 30.16
C GLN A 249 -5.73 15.96 29.07
N TYR A 250 -6.59 16.48 28.20
CA TYR A 250 -6.18 17.54 27.27
C TYR A 250 -6.13 18.90 27.98
N LYS A 251 -4.97 19.23 28.55
CA LYS A 251 -4.69 20.52 29.20
C LYS A 251 -3.99 21.48 28.24
N LYS A 252 -4.66 21.87 27.16
CA LYS A 252 -4.18 22.92 26.26
C LYS A 252 -4.83 24.26 26.61
N GLY A 253 -4.00 25.30 26.64
CA GLY A 253 -4.42 26.71 26.70
C GLY A 253 -5.23 27.17 25.48
N ARG A 254 -5.41 28.48 25.35
CA ARG A 254 -6.14 29.10 24.23
C ARG A 254 -5.28 30.17 23.58
N PHE A 255 -5.08 30.07 22.27
CA PHE A 255 -4.38 31.09 21.50
C PHE A 255 -5.27 31.70 20.40
N PRO A 256 -5.28 33.03 20.22
CA PRO A 256 -6.16 33.70 19.27
C PRO A 256 -5.57 33.74 17.85
N HIS A 257 -5.53 32.59 17.16
CA HIS A 257 -4.91 32.47 15.82
C HIS A 257 -5.58 33.34 14.73
N GLU A 258 -6.87 33.69 14.85
CA GLU A 258 -7.55 34.54 13.85
C GLU A 258 -7.25 36.04 14.04
N PHE A 259 -6.96 36.46 15.27
CA PHE A 259 -6.64 37.85 15.59
C PHE A 259 -5.21 38.21 15.15
N ILE A 260 -4.27 37.28 15.34
CA ILE A 260 -2.88 37.47 14.94
C ILE A 260 -2.74 37.26 13.43
N ASN A 261 -2.26 38.29 12.73
CA ASN A 261 -2.05 38.30 11.30
C ASN A 261 -0.75 39.03 10.93
N ILE A 262 -0.40 39.00 9.65
CA ILE A 262 0.87 39.54 9.16
C ILE A 262 1.07 41.04 9.44
N ASN A 263 -0.01 41.80 9.62
CA ASN A 263 0.06 43.25 9.83
C ASN A 263 0.23 43.61 11.30
N ASN A 264 -0.27 42.79 12.24
CA ASN A 264 -0.30 43.14 13.67
C ASN A 264 0.58 42.24 14.55
N PHE A 265 1.10 41.11 14.06
CA PHE A 265 1.74 40.11 14.94
C PHE A 265 2.90 40.69 15.76
N MET A 266 3.77 41.54 15.18
CA MET A 266 4.89 42.11 15.95
C MET A 266 4.43 43.02 17.07
N GLU A 267 3.47 43.90 16.80
CA GLU A 267 2.94 44.84 17.80
C GLU A 267 2.18 44.08 18.89
N GLU A 268 1.27 43.19 18.50
CA GLU A 268 0.42 42.45 19.43
C GLU A 268 1.20 41.45 20.27
N MET A 269 2.22 40.78 19.72
CA MET A 269 2.97 39.76 20.45
C MET A 269 3.99 40.34 21.44
N ASN A 270 4.42 41.60 21.24
CA ASN A 270 5.33 42.30 22.15
C ASN A 270 4.65 42.89 23.39
N LYS A 271 3.32 42.81 23.49
CA LYS A 271 2.58 43.30 24.66
C LYS A 271 2.75 42.35 25.86
N ASN A 272 2.82 42.96 27.05
CA ASN A 272 2.92 42.25 28.33
C ASN A 272 1.55 41.89 28.93
N GLU A 273 0.49 42.57 28.50
CA GLU A 273 -0.87 42.30 28.95
C GLU A 273 -1.46 41.06 28.24
N PRO A 274 -2.38 40.30 28.87
CA PRO A 274 -3.13 39.25 28.20
C PRO A 274 -3.93 39.76 26.99
N PHE A 275 -4.22 38.88 26.03
CA PHE A 275 -5.23 39.13 25.01
C PHE A 275 -6.60 39.48 25.62
N SER A 276 -7.30 40.42 24.99
CA SER A 276 -8.70 40.72 25.31
C SER A 276 -9.62 39.56 24.89
N ILE A 277 -10.84 39.51 25.42
CA ILE A 277 -11.78 38.43 25.09
C ILE A 277 -12.17 38.45 23.60
N GLU A 278 -12.24 39.64 23.00
CA GLU A 278 -12.59 39.84 21.59
C GLU A 278 -11.53 39.28 20.64
N ALA A 279 -10.27 39.17 21.08
CA ALA A 279 -9.21 38.56 20.27
C ALA A 279 -9.51 37.08 19.97
N PHE A 280 -10.36 36.42 20.75
CA PHE A 280 -10.75 35.02 20.55
C PHE A 280 -12.00 34.85 19.68
N ASP A 281 -12.59 35.93 19.17
CA ASP A 281 -13.77 35.86 18.31
C ASP A 281 -13.43 35.20 16.97
N ASN A 282 -14.15 34.13 16.66
CA ASN A 282 -14.03 33.39 15.41
C ASN A 282 -15.08 33.90 14.42
N GLN A 283 -14.66 34.74 13.48
CA GLN A 283 -15.58 35.37 12.52
C GLN A 283 -16.15 34.35 11.53
N LEU A 284 -15.34 33.37 11.11
CA LEU A 284 -15.74 32.36 10.14
C LEU A 284 -16.82 31.42 10.65
N ARG A 285 -16.80 31.08 11.94
CA ARG A 285 -17.76 30.17 12.58
C ARG A 285 -18.83 30.91 13.36
N ASN A 286 -18.77 32.24 13.38
CA ASN A 286 -19.60 33.11 14.22
C ASN A 286 -19.64 32.62 15.68
N LYS A 287 -18.46 32.40 16.27
CA LYS A 287 -18.32 31.89 17.64
C LYS A 287 -17.50 32.84 18.49
N LYS A 288 -18.06 33.22 19.65
CA LYS A 288 -17.36 33.99 20.69
C LYS A 288 -16.85 33.09 21.80
N LEU A 289 -15.82 33.53 22.50
CA LEU A 289 -15.35 32.84 23.69
C LEU A 289 -16.29 33.12 24.86
N SER A 290 -16.65 32.09 25.63
CA SER A 290 -17.46 32.28 26.84
C SER A 290 -16.61 32.86 27.97
N GLU A 291 -17.20 33.70 28.82
CA GLU A 291 -16.53 34.32 29.97
C GLU A 291 -15.76 33.31 30.84
N ILE A 292 -16.37 32.17 31.18
CA ILE A 292 -15.73 31.10 31.96
C ILE A 292 -14.42 30.62 31.31
N LYS A 293 -14.41 30.47 29.99
CA LYS A 293 -13.22 30.03 29.24
C LYS A 293 -12.17 31.12 29.14
N TYR A 294 -12.58 32.39 29.15
CA TYR A 294 -11.68 33.53 29.15
C TYR A 294 -10.97 33.67 30.51
N GLN A 295 -11.69 33.47 31.62
CA GLN A 295 -11.10 33.45 32.96
C GLN A 295 -10.03 32.35 33.11
N VAL A 296 -10.27 31.16 32.55
CA VAL A 296 -9.26 30.09 32.50
C VAL A 296 -8.01 30.53 31.74
N TYR A 297 -8.18 31.23 30.61
CA TYR A 297 -7.07 31.77 29.84
C TYR A 297 -6.30 32.85 30.63
N LEU A 298 -6.98 33.75 31.34
CA LEU A 298 -6.31 34.80 32.13
C LEU A 298 -5.41 34.22 33.23
N ILE A 299 -5.88 33.20 33.94
CA ILE A 299 -5.11 32.48 34.98
C ILE A 299 -3.84 31.85 34.41
N GLU A 300 -3.92 31.33 33.18
CA GLU A 300 -2.78 30.76 32.48
C GLU A 300 -1.82 31.86 31.99
N ALA A 301 -2.34 32.89 31.32
CA ALA A 301 -1.57 33.97 30.71
C ALA A 301 -0.76 34.79 31.72
N ILE A 302 -1.28 35.00 32.94
CA ILE A 302 -0.60 35.73 34.03
C ILE A 302 0.75 35.08 34.43
N GLN A 303 0.94 33.79 34.13
CA GLN A 303 2.19 33.09 34.44
C GLN A 303 3.34 33.47 33.49
N PHE A 304 3.07 34.26 32.45
CA PHE A 304 4.02 34.61 31.40
C PHE A 304 4.23 36.13 31.32
N ALA A 305 5.47 36.56 31.11
CA ALA A 305 5.81 37.98 31.12
C ALA A 305 5.27 38.74 29.90
N ASN A 306 5.13 38.06 28.76
CA ASN A 306 4.63 38.62 27.52
C ASN A 306 3.94 37.54 26.67
N ARG A 307 3.25 37.97 25.61
CA ARG A 307 2.51 37.06 24.73
C ARG A 307 3.41 36.12 23.92
N TRP A 308 4.69 36.45 23.68
CA TRP A 308 5.64 35.51 23.09
C TRP A 308 5.97 34.34 24.01
N ASP A 309 6.14 34.59 25.31
CA ASP A 309 6.40 33.54 26.30
C ASP A 309 5.17 32.63 26.47
N TYR A 310 3.96 33.21 26.40
CA TYR A 310 2.72 32.44 26.33
C TYR A 310 2.64 31.57 25.07
N LEU A 311 2.95 32.12 23.89
CA LEU A 311 2.98 31.36 22.63
C LEU A 311 3.99 30.21 22.69
N LYS A 312 5.19 30.47 23.22
CA LYS A 312 6.21 29.43 23.42
C LYS A 312 5.67 28.29 24.27
N HIS A 313 5.02 28.61 25.39
CA HIS A 313 4.39 27.60 26.24
C HIS A 313 3.29 26.83 25.51
N TYR A 314 2.39 27.55 24.83
CA TYR A 314 1.27 26.98 24.09
C TYR A 314 1.73 26.01 22.97
N ASN A 315 2.71 26.40 22.15
CA ASN A 315 3.23 25.53 21.08
C ASN A 315 3.99 24.32 21.63
N ILE A 316 4.71 24.48 22.75
CA ILE A 316 5.37 23.36 23.43
C ILE A 316 4.32 22.34 23.90
N LEU A 317 3.19 22.80 24.46
CA LEU A 317 2.11 21.91 24.86
C LEU A 317 1.55 21.12 23.68
N ASP A 318 1.37 21.72 22.49
CA ASP A 318 0.86 21.02 21.30
C ASP A 318 1.73 19.85 20.87
N THR A 319 3.05 20.02 20.93
CA THR A 319 3.98 18.93 20.61
C THR A 319 4.02 17.87 21.72
N ARG A 320 3.99 18.30 22.99
CA ARG A 320 4.08 17.40 24.14
C ARG A 320 2.86 16.51 24.32
N VAL A 321 1.64 17.02 24.12
CA VAL A 321 0.41 16.23 24.28
C VAL A 321 0.28 15.12 23.24
N LEU A 322 1.02 15.19 22.13
CA LEU A 322 1.02 14.14 21.09
C LEU A 322 1.81 12.89 21.52
N ILE A 323 2.65 12.98 22.56
CA ILE A 323 3.45 11.84 23.03
C ILE A 323 2.57 10.67 23.48
N GLU A 324 1.56 10.93 24.33
CA GLU A 324 0.72 9.84 24.87
C GLU A 324 -0.06 9.08 23.77
N PRO A 325 -0.74 9.77 22.81
CA PRO A 325 -1.37 9.08 21.68
C PRO A 325 -0.40 8.24 20.84
N ILE A 326 0.83 8.73 20.61
CA ILE A 326 1.83 7.98 19.84
C ILE A 326 2.24 6.72 20.59
N ASP A 327 2.54 6.83 21.88
CA ASP A 327 2.95 5.71 22.72
C ASP A 327 1.87 4.65 22.84
N TYR A 328 0.62 5.07 23.06
CA TYR A 328 -0.52 4.17 23.08
C TYR A 328 -0.62 3.33 21.79
N LEU A 329 -0.44 3.97 20.62
CA LEU A 329 -0.51 3.27 19.34
C LEU A 329 0.72 2.40 19.07
N ILE A 330 1.92 2.82 19.50
CA ILE A 330 3.12 1.97 19.45
C ILE A 330 2.85 0.69 20.23
N ASP A 331 2.38 0.80 21.47
CA ASP A 331 2.11 -0.35 22.34
C ASP A 331 0.98 -1.22 21.79
N LEU A 332 -0.10 -0.61 21.30
CA LEU A 332 -1.23 -1.32 20.72
C LEU A 332 -0.81 -2.17 19.51
N MET A 333 0.01 -1.63 18.61
CA MET A 333 0.52 -2.37 17.45
C MET A 333 1.56 -3.41 17.85
N PHE A 334 2.39 -3.11 18.85
CA PHE A 334 3.47 -3.97 19.28
C PHE A 334 2.98 -5.24 19.99
N LYS A 335 1.73 -5.27 20.48
CA LYS A 335 1.04 -6.53 20.88
C LYS A 335 1.14 -7.62 19.81
N TYR A 336 1.15 -7.22 18.54
CA TYR A 336 1.29 -8.11 17.38
C TYR A 336 2.72 -8.15 16.81
N LYS A 337 3.73 -7.72 17.58
CA LYS A 337 5.14 -7.62 17.14
C LYS A 337 5.33 -6.75 15.88
N VAL A 338 4.50 -5.73 15.71
CA VAL A 338 4.62 -4.75 14.62
C VAL A 338 5.15 -3.43 15.18
N ASP A 339 6.34 -3.03 14.72
CA ASP A 339 6.87 -1.69 14.99
C ASP A 339 6.12 -0.67 14.11
N MET A 340 5.23 0.11 14.74
CA MET A 340 4.42 1.12 14.06
C MET A 340 5.29 2.14 13.33
N LEU A 341 6.31 2.66 14.01
CA LEU A 341 7.15 3.70 13.45
C LEU A 341 8.06 3.13 12.39
N ALA A 342 8.49 1.87 12.41
CA ALA A 342 9.25 1.31 11.28
C ALA A 342 8.45 1.19 9.96
N ASN A 343 7.11 1.24 10.04
CA ASN A 343 6.21 1.13 8.89
C ASN A 343 5.85 2.50 8.27
N ILE A 344 5.50 2.50 6.99
CA ILE A 344 5.24 3.73 6.21
C ILE A 344 3.80 4.22 6.36
N SER A 345 2.84 3.32 6.64
CA SER A 345 1.42 3.67 6.71
C SER A 345 0.60 2.72 7.57
N MET A 346 -0.61 3.15 7.95
CA MET A 346 -1.61 2.27 8.57
C MET A 346 -1.90 1.03 7.74
N SER A 347 -1.96 1.12 6.40
CA SER A 347 -2.16 -0.06 5.53
C SER A 347 -1.03 -1.07 5.67
N GLN A 348 0.22 -0.60 5.77
CA GLN A 348 1.38 -1.48 5.96
C GLN A 348 1.37 -2.12 7.36
N CYS A 349 1.05 -1.35 8.41
CA CYS A 349 0.88 -1.88 9.76
C CYS A 349 -0.23 -2.94 9.81
N SER A 350 -1.39 -2.66 9.20
CA SER A 350 -2.54 -3.58 9.19
C SER A 350 -2.21 -4.88 8.47
N ASN A 351 -1.51 -4.79 7.33
CA ASN A 351 -1.07 -5.96 6.61
C ASN A 351 -0.03 -6.76 7.42
N ALA A 352 0.91 -6.09 8.10
CA ALA A 352 1.85 -6.75 9.00
C ALA A 352 1.13 -7.45 10.17
N ILE A 353 0.15 -6.82 10.82
CA ILE A 353 -0.64 -7.45 11.89
C ILE A 353 -1.39 -8.67 11.37
N LYS A 354 -2.10 -8.52 10.23
CA LYS A 354 -2.84 -9.62 9.60
C LYS A 354 -1.95 -10.84 9.37
N TYR A 355 -0.75 -10.65 8.82
CA TYR A 355 0.19 -11.74 8.59
C TYR A 355 0.95 -12.19 9.84
N SER A 356 1.11 -11.36 10.87
CA SER A 356 1.63 -11.81 12.16
C SER A 356 0.66 -12.82 12.78
N MET A 357 -0.64 -12.53 12.74
CA MET A 357 -1.66 -13.44 13.26
C MET A 357 -1.81 -14.72 12.44
N ALA A 358 -1.63 -14.67 11.12
CA ALA A 358 -1.66 -15.85 10.26
C ALA A 358 -0.41 -16.77 10.41
N TYR A 359 0.65 -16.26 11.03
CA TYR A 359 1.90 -16.97 11.31
C TYR A 359 2.16 -17.09 12.82
N ASN A 360 1.12 -17.01 13.65
CA ASN A 360 1.29 -17.03 15.10
C ASN A 360 1.82 -18.37 15.64
N ASP A 361 1.55 -19.49 14.97
CA ASP A 361 2.09 -20.83 15.25
C ASP A 361 3.32 -21.19 14.38
N PHE A 362 3.95 -20.20 13.74
CA PHE A 362 5.20 -20.41 13.02
C PHE A 362 6.38 -20.61 13.98
N ASP A 363 7.08 -21.73 13.81
CA ASP A 363 8.33 -22.08 14.45
C ASP A 363 9.39 -22.36 13.38
N ILE A 364 10.55 -21.70 13.49
CA ILE A 364 11.66 -21.91 12.57
C ILE A 364 12.22 -23.34 12.62
N ASN A 365 11.99 -24.07 13.72
CA ASN A 365 12.38 -25.48 13.86
C ASN A 365 11.22 -26.45 13.63
N GLY A 366 10.03 -25.94 13.28
CA GLY A 366 8.85 -26.75 13.01
C GLY A 366 9.00 -27.68 11.80
N ASP A 367 8.28 -28.80 11.83
CA ASP A 367 8.17 -29.72 10.70
C ASP A 367 6.97 -29.33 9.82
N TYR A 368 7.27 -28.68 8.70
CA TYR A 368 6.30 -28.27 7.69
C TYR A 368 6.49 -29.00 6.37
N ASN A 369 7.12 -30.17 6.39
CA ASN A 369 7.34 -30.94 5.17
C ASN A 369 6.00 -31.45 4.62
N SER A 370 5.70 -31.11 3.37
CA SER A 370 4.62 -31.73 2.61
C SER A 370 5.20 -32.63 1.52
N GLU A 371 4.74 -33.88 1.45
CA GLU A 371 5.06 -34.74 0.32
C GLU A 371 4.22 -34.31 -0.89
N SER A 372 4.88 -34.15 -2.04
CA SER A 372 4.18 -33.90 -3.30
C SER A 372 3.53 -35.19 -3.76
N SER A 373 2.28 -35.10 -4.23
CA SER A 373 1.61 -36.18 -4.96
C SER A 373 2.07 -36.30 -6.42
N ASP A 374 2.92 -35.39 -6.91
CA ASP A 374 3.46 -35.45 -8.26
C ASP A 374 4.41 -36.65 -8.39
N LYS A 375 4.46 -37.25 -9.59
CA LYS A 375 5.41 -38.31 -9.92
C LYS A 375 6.86 -37.84 -9.73
N SER A 376 7.73 -38.75 -9.29
CA SER A 376 9.18 -38.53 -9.25
C SER A 376 9.68 -38.09 -10.62
N ILE A 377 10.66 -37.19 -10.63
CA ILE A 377 11.23 -36.70 -11.88
C ILE A 377 11.97 -37.81 -12.62
N GLU A 378 11.81 -37.83 -13.94
CA GLU A 378 12.72 -38.52 -14.85
C GLU A 378 13.42 -37.47 -15.70
N ILE A 379 14.69 -37.19 -15.41
CA ILE A 379 15.45 -36.20 -16.18
C ILE A 379 15.77 -36.75 -17.57
N THR A 380 15.70 -35.89 -18.58
CA THR A 380 16.06 -36.22 -19.97
C THR A 380 17.51 -35.81 -20.25
N MET A 381 18.14 -36.45 -21.23
CA MET A 381 19.49 -36.07 -21.69
C MET A 381 19.55 -34.58 -22.12
N CYS A 382 18.50 -34.09 -22.78
CA CYS A 382 18.40 -32.67 -23.15
C CYS A 382 18.40 -31.74 -21.93
N TYR A 383 17.66 -32.11 -20.87
CA TYR A 383 17.65 -31.35 -19.63
C TYR A 383 19.03 -31.34 -18.96
N TRP A 384 19.70 -32.50 -18.91
CA TRP A 384 21.03 -32.62 -18.34
C TRP A 384 22.07 -31.80 -19.10
N ARG A 385 22.08 -31.87 -20.44
CA ARG A 385 22.96 -31.05 -21.29
C ARG A 385 22.81 -29.56 -20.97
N ALA A 386 21.57 -29.05 -20.94
CA ALA A 386 21.31 -27.65 -20.61
C ALA A 386 21.80 -27.26 -19.20
N LYS A 387 21.80 -28.20 -18.25
CA LYS A 387 22.36 -27.97 -16.90
C LYS A 387 23.87 -27.91 -16.90
N VAL A 388 24.53 -28.85 -17.56
CA VAL A 388 26.00 -28.88 -17.71
C VAL A 388 26.49 -27.59 -18.35
N ASP A 389 25.87 -27.16 -19.46
CA ASP A 389 26.21 -25.90 -20.13
C ASP A 389 26.08 -24.70 -19.17
N SER A 390 25.00 -24.66 -18.38
CA SER A 390 24.80 -23.62 -17.38
C SER A 390 25.86 -23.64 -16.26
N TYR A 391 26.31 -24.83 -15.83
CA TYR A 391 27.36 -24.96 -14.82
C TYR A 391 28.72 -24.49 -15.34
N ILE A 392 29.05 -24.80 -16.59
CA ILE A 392 30.25 -24.34 -17.27
C ILE A 392 30.25 -22.80 -17.36
N GLU A 393 29.13 -22.21 -17.81
CA GLU A 393 28.99 -20.75 -17.91
C GLU A 393 29.14 -20.07 -16.53
N GLN A 394 28.52 -20.64 -15.48
CA GLN A 394 28.63 -20.11 -14.12
C GLN A 394 30.06 -20.15 -13.57
N ASN A 395 30.82 -21.21 -13.89
CA ASN A 395 32.19 -21.39 -13.44
C ASN A 395 33.14 -20.47 -14.21
N SER A 396 32.97 -20.37 -15.53
CA SER A 396 33.73 -19.46 -16.40
C SER A 396 33.56 -17.99 -15.97
N LYS A 397 32.33 -17.53 -15.72
CA LYS A 397 32.05 -16.16 -15.24
C LYS A 397 32.73 -15.79 -13.92
N LYS A 398 33.20 -16.78 -13.15
CA LYS A 398 33.85 -16.60 -11.85
C LYS A 398 35.30 -17.08 -11.85
N ASN A 399 35.87 -17.38 -13.02
CA ASN A 399 37.24 -17.87 -13.19
C ASN A 399 37.56 -19.07 -12.30
N ARG A 400 36.62 -20.00 -12.14
CA ARG A 400 36.83 -21.24 -11.38
C ARG A 400 37.46 -22.30 -12.25
N ASP A 401 38.28 -23.17 -11.64
CA ASP A 401 38.80 -24.35 -12.34
C ASP A 401 37.65 -25.24 -12.83
N SER A 402 37.80 -25.71 -14.06
CA SER A 402 36.81 -26.52 -14.77
C SER A 402 37.33 -27.88 -15.21
N SER A 403 38.59 -28.20 -14.90
CA SER A 403 39.27 -29.46 -15.24
C SER A 403 38.46 -30.70 -14.87
N ASN A 404 37.83 -30.68 -13.68
CA ASN A 404 37.08 -31.79 -13.09
C ASN A 404 35.57 -31.53 -12.99
N ASN A 405 35.01 -30.63 -13.82
CA ASN A 405 33.57 -30.36 -13.79
C ASN A 405 32.75 -31.57 -14.26
N VAL A 406 31.51 -31.66 -13.77
CA VAL A 406 30.51 -32.58 -14.30
C VAL A 406 30.32 -32.37 -15.80
N THR A 407 30.18 -33.48 -16.52
CA THR A 407 30.08 -33.52 -17.98
C THR A 407 28.77 -34.16 -18.43
N ILE A 408 28.49 -34.09 -19.74
CA ILE A 408 27.33 -34.76 -20.34
C ILE A 408 27.38 -36.28 -20.10
N ASN A 409 28.58 -36.87 -20.02
CA ASN A 409 28.78 -38.30 -19.80
C ASN A 409 28.37 -38.77 -18.39
N ASP A 410 28.18 -37.84 -17.45
CA ASP A 410 27.72 -38.16 -16.09
C ASP A 410 26.20 -38.32 -15.96
N TYR A 411 25.48 -38.34 -17.09
CA TYR A 411 24.03 -38.39 -17.15
C TYR A 411 23.41 -39.52 -16.32
N ASP A 412 23.86 -40.76 -16.51
CA ASP A 412 23.25 -41.92 -15.83
C ASP A 412 23.44 -41.86 -14.31
N TYR A 413 24.63 -41.41 -13.87
CA TYR A 413 24.91 -41.19 -12.46
C TYR A 413 23.95 -40.16 -11.84
N PHE A 414 23.79 -38.99 -12.46
CA PHE A 414 22.92 -37.95 -11.91
C PHE A 414 21.43 -38.25 -12.12
N LYS A 415 21.06 -39.04 -13.13
CA LYS A 415 19.69 -39.54 -13.32
C LYS A 415 19.26 -40.40 -12.12
N GLU A 416 20.08 -41.37 -11.75
CA GLU A 416 19.81 -42.21 -10.57
C GLU A 416 19.94 -41.42 -9.26
N LEU A 417 20.89 -40.49 -9.16
CA LEU A 417 21.02 -39.61 -7.99
C LEU A 417 19.74 -38.83 -7.73
N PHE A 418 19.18 -38.14 -8.73
CA PHE A 418 17.96 -37.34 -8.56
C PHE A 418 16.69 -38.18 -8.41
N LYS A 419 16.71 -39.44 -8.85
CA LYS A 419 15.59 -40.37 -8.65
C LYS A 419 15.53 -40.89 -7.22
N ASN A 420 16.69 -41.21 -6.65
CA ASN A 420 16.80 -41.91 -5.36
C ASN A 420 17.10 -40.96 -4.18
N GLN A 421 17.65 -39.78 -4.43
CA GLN A 421 17.93 -38.78 -3.39
C GLN A 421 16.90 -37.65 -3.36
N ARG A 422 16.89 -36.94 -2.24
CA ARG A 422 16.07 -35.74 -2.01
C ARG A 422 16.94 -34.50 -2.05
N CYS A 423 16.29 -33.34 -2.17
CA CYS A 423 16.98 -32.07 -2.04
C CYS A 423 17.66 -31.97 -0.66
N HIS A 424 18.99 -31.83 -0.64
CA HIS A 424 19.75 -31.78 0.62
C HIS A 424 19.36 -30.60 1.54
N MET A 425 18.77 -29.53 0.99
CA MET A 425 18.30 -28.39 1.78
C MET A 425 16.89 -28.61 2.35
N CYS A 426 15.91 -28.90 1.48
CA CYS A 426 14.51 -28.92 1.90
C CYS A 426 13.94 -30.31 2.16
N ASN A 427 14.69 -31.37 1.87
CA ASN A 427 14.28 -32.77 1.96
C ASN A 427 13.08 -33.15 1.06
N ALA A 428 12.71 -32.31 0.10
CA ALA A 428 11.66 -32.62 -0.86
C ALA A 428 12.18 -33.54 -1.97
N ARG A 429 11.31 -34.42 -2.47
CA ARG A 429 11.56 -35.20 -3.69
C ARG A 429 11.64 -34.28 -4.91
N PHE A 430 12.40 -34.71 -5.91
CA PHE A 430 12.50 -33.99 -7.18
C PHE A 430 11.34 -34.33 -8.10
N THR A 431 10.70 -33.30 -8.64
CA THR A 431 9.57 -33.40 -9.59
C THR A 431 9.76 -32.37 -10.71
N TRP A 432 8.94 -32.40 -11.76
CA TRP A 432 9.01 -31.36 -12.79
C TRP A 432 8.61 -29.96 -12.30
N LYS A 433 7.83 -29.88 -11.21
CA LYS A 433 7.54 -28.63 -10.49
C LYS A 433 8.67 -28.26 -9.53
N ASN A 434 9.32 -29.24 -8.91
CA ASN A 434 10.47 -29.08 -8.02
C ASN A 434 11.78 -29.58 -8.67
N ARG A 435 12.21 -28.91 -9.75
CA ARG A 435 13.28 -29.42 -10.62
C ARG A 435 14.64 -29.53 -9.90
N PRO A 436 15.41 -30.61 -10.13
CA PRO A 436 16.73 -30.79 -9.55
C PRO A 436 17.77 -29.86 -10.17
N THR A 437 18.82 -29.62 -9.40
CA THR A 437 20.03 -28.88 -9.78
C THR A 437 21.16 -29.30 -8.83
N LEU A 438 22.38 -28.88 -9.11
CA LEU A 438 23.52 -29.11 -8.23
C LEU A 438 23.83 -27.85 -7.42
N ASP A 439 23.87 -27.98 -6.09
CA ASP A 439 24.43 -26.98 -5.18
C ASP A 439 25.89 -27.28 -4.91
N ARG A 440 26.73 -26.24 -4.89
CA ARG A 440 28.15 -26.41 -4.58
C ARG A 440 28.34 -26.46 -3.07
N ILE A 441 29.22 -27.35 -2.63
CA ILE A 441 29.65 -27.44 -1.23
C ILE A 441 30.58 -26.26 -0.93
N ASP A 442 31.65 -26.10 -1.72
CA ASP A 442 32.51 -24.91 -1.74
C ASP A 442 32.26 -24.07 -3.01
N ASN A 443 31.86 -22.81 -2.81
CA ASN A 443 31.61 -21.84 -3.88
C ASN A 443 32.88 -21.30 -4.55
N LYS A 444 34.07 -21.59 -4.01
CA LYS A 444 35.37 -21.29 -4.64
C LYS A 444 35.73 -22.32 -5.72
N LEU A 445 35.24 -23.55 -5.59
CA LEU A 445 35.53 -24.65 -6.51
C LEU A 445 34.46 -24.78 -7.61
N GLY A 446 34.83 -25.48 -8.69
CA GLY A 446 33.95 -25.82 -9.80
C GLY A 446 32.84 -26.82 -9.40
N HIS A 447 32.03 -27.23 -10.38
CA HIS A 447 30.99 -28.24 -10.16
C HIS A 447 31.57 -29.63 -10.39
N SER A 448 32.50 -30.09 -9.55
CA SER A 448 32.98 -31.48 -9.58
C SER A 448 32.02 -32.39 -8.82
N LYS A 449 32.04 -33.70 -9.09
CA LYS A 449 31.18 -34.69 -8.42
C LYS A 449 31.30 -34.65 -6.89
N ASP A 450 32.51 -34.44 -6.38
CA ASP A 450 32.78 -34.40 -4.93
C ASP A 450 32.43 -33.05 -4.28
N ASN A 451 32.18 -32.01 -5.08
CA ASN A 451 31.86 -30.66 -4.61
C ASN A 451 30.38 -30.29 -4.83
N VAL A 452 29.51 -31.25 -5.12
CA VAL A 452 28.09 -30.97 -5.41
C VAL A 452 27.13 -31.84 -4.62
N LEU A 453 26.00 -31.24 -4.25
CA LEU A 453 24.87 -31.93 -3.62
C LEU A 453 23.60 -31.71 -4.45
N PRO A 454 22.69 -32.71 -4.51
CA PRO A 454 21.43 -32.56 -5.21
C PRO A 454 20.53 -31.56 -4.46
N CYS A 455 20.14 -30.50 -5.14
CA CYS A 455 19.33 -29.42 -4.59
C CYS A 455 18.19 -29.06 -5.56
N CYS A 456 17.11 -28.46 -5.07
CA CYS A 456 16.09 -27.93 -5.97
C CYS A 456 16.46 -26.52 -6.44
N LEU A 457 15.99 -26.15 -7.63
CA LEU A 457 16.32 -24.86 -8.24
C LEU A 457 15.91 -23.66 -7.39
N TYR A 458 14.76 -23.73 -6.69
CA TYR A 458 14.29 -22.67 -5.80
C TYR A 458 15.29 -22.43 -4.66
N TYR A 459 15.62 -23.47 -3.90
CA TYR A 459 16.47 -23.33 -2.71
C TYR A 459 17.92 -23.03 -3.04
N ASN A 460 18.44 -23.57 -4.15
CA ASN A 460 19.75 -23.18 -4.67
C ASN A 460 19.80 -21.66 -4.99
N THR A 461 18.76 -21.15 -5.66
CA THR A 461 18.63 -19.71 -5.95
C THR A 461 18.41 -18.88 -4.67
N CYS A 462 17.67 -19.42 -3.70
CA CYS A 462 17.42 -18.73 -2.43
C CYS A 462 18.63 -18.73 -1.50
N LYS A 463 19.47 -19.76 -1.50
CA LYS A 463 20.74 -19.76 -0.75
C LYS A 463 21.65 -18.68 -1.32
N ALA A 464 21.94 -18.72 -2.62
CA ALA A 464 22.90 -17.80 -3.26
C ALA A 464 24.15 -17.63 -2.37
N ASN A 465 24.46 -16.39 -1.94
CA ASN A 465 25.52 -16.07 -0.96
C ASN A 465 24.96 -15.60 0.40
N ARG A 466 23.72 -15.97 0.75
CA ARG A 466 23.09 -15.58 2.03
C ARG A 466 23.65 -16.41 3.18
N ASP A 467 23.57 -15.86 4.39
CA ASP A 467 23.91 -16.60 5.61
C ASP A 467 22.96 -17.79 5.84
N VAL A 468 23.47 -18.81 6.53
CA VAL A 468 22.76 -20.09 6.74
C VAL A 468 21.45 -19.90 7.49
N ASN A 469 21.41 -18.99 8.47
CA ASN A 469 20.23 -18.74 9.30
C ASN A 469 19.12 -18.03 8.52
N SER A 470 19.46 -16.98 7.78
CA SER A 470 18.52 -16.30 6.87
C SER A 470 17.98 -17.25 5.80
N MET A 471 18.84 -18.14 5.29
CA MET A 471 18.43 -19.16 4.33
C MET A 471 17.42 -20.12 4.97
N ARG A 472 17.73 -20.68 6.15
CA ARG A 472 16.84 -21.55 6.93
C ARG A 472 15.47 -20.90 7.16
N LEU A 473 15.46 -19.63 7.58
CA LEU A 473 14.23 -18.87 7.78
C LEU A 473 13.41 -18.79 6.49
N MET A 474 14.01 -18.38 5.37
CA MET A 474 13.30 -18.29 4.08
C MET A 474 12.73 -19.64 3.64
N MET A 475 13.40 -20.75 3.96
CA MET A 475 12.87 -22.08 3.64
C MET A 475 11.68 -22.45 4.50
N GLN A 476 11.79 -22.24 5.80
CA GLN A 476 10.71 -22.57 6.72
C GLN A 476 9.48 -21.73 6.49
N LEU A 477 9.65 -20.43 6.19
CA LEU A 477 8.52 -19.58 5.79
C LEU A 477 7.83 -20.08 4.54
N ARG A 478 8.57 -20.58 3.55
CA ARG A 478 7.96 -21.17 2.35
C ARG A 478 7.21 -22.45 2.69
N LYS A 479 7.82 -23.35 3.45
CA LYS A 479 7.19 -24.63 3.83
C LYS A 479 5.91 -24.38 4.62
N TYR A 480 5.97 -23.51 5.61
CA TYR A 480 4.82 -23.09 6.39
C TYR A 480 3.73 -22.45 5.54
N ALA A 481 4.08 -21.54 4.63
CA ALA A 481 3.11 -20.92 3.72
C ALA A 481 2.40 -21.96 2.84
N LEU A 482 3.12 -22.96 2.34
CA LEU A 482 2.53 -24.06 1.57
C LEU A 482 1.65 -24.96 2.45
N PHE A 483 2.10 -25.28 3.66
CA PHE A 483 1.38 -26.09 4.64
C PHE A 483 0.04 -25.46 5.04
N LYS A 484 0.03 -24.16 5.34
CA LYS A 484 -1.18 -23.40 5.70
C LYS A 484 -1.96 -22.87 4.50
N GLN A 485 -1.50 -23.12 3.26
CA GLN A 485 -2.04 -22.55 2.02
C GLN A 485 -2.19 -21.02 2.09
N LEU A 486 -1.11 -20.30 2.45
CA LEU A 486 -1.07 -18.84 2.54
C LEU A 486 -0.64 -18.19 1.22
N SER A 487 -0.95 -16.91 1.06
CA SER A 487 -0.68 -16.15 -0.17
C SER A 487 0.80 -16.14 -0.56
N MET A 488 1.05 -16.30 -1.87
CA MET A 488 2.39 -16.28 -2.46
C MET A 488 2.45 -15.31 -3.65
N THR A 489 3.64 -14.77 -3.93
CA THR A 489 3.84 -13.85 -5.05
C THR A 489 3.53 -14.51 -6.40
N LEU A 490 2.93 -13.74 -7.32
CA LEU A 490 2.64 -14.20 -8.68
C LEU A 490 3.93 -14.44 -9.48
N MET A 491 3.92 -15.50 -10.30
CA MET A 491 5.02 -15.87 -11.21
C MET A 491 4.65 -15.70 -12.70
N SER A 492 3.36 -15.58 -13.01
CA SER A 492 2.85 -15.53 -14.38
C SER A 492 2.38 -14.12 -14.74
N ASP A 493 2.79 -13.66 -15.92
CA ASP A 493 2.40 -12.35 -16.49
C ASP A 493 0.91 -12.34 -16.82
N GLU A 494 0.42 -13.43 -17.40
CA GLU A 494 -1.00 -13.66 -17.65
C GLU A 494 -1.80 -13.63 -16.35
N GLY A 495 -1.34 -14.34 -15.32
CA GLY A 495 -2.01 -14.36 -14.01
C GLY A 495 -2.02 -12.98 -13.33
N TYR A 496 -0.94 -12.20 -13.48
CA TYR A 496 -0.92 -10.82 -13.01
C TYR A 496 -1.94 -9.94 -13.75
N HIS A 497 -1.95 -9.98 -15.08
CA HIS A 497 -2.84 -9.15 -15.89
C HIS A 497 -4.31 -9.52 -15.68
N LEU A 498 -4.62 -10.81 -15.57
CA LEU A 498 -5.96 -11.30 -15.23
C LEU A 498 -6.50 -10.65 -13.96
N LEU A 499 -5.72 -10.74 -12.88
CA LEU A 499 -6.10 -10.18 -11.58
C LEU A 499 -6.13 -8.65 -11.63
N ARG A 500 -5.15 -8.02 -12.29
CA ARG A 500 -5.03 -6.56 -12.38
C ARG A 500 -6.19 -5.92 -13.14
N ASN A 501 -6.66 -6.57 -14.21
CA ASN A 501 -7.79 -6.11 -15.02
C ASN A 501 -9.12 -6.20 -14.26
N GLY A 502 -9.25 -7.18 -13.36
CA GLY A 502 -10.42 -7.33 -12.48
C GLY A 502 -10.49 -6.31 -11.35
N ILE A 503 -9.40 -5.60 -11.03
CA ILE A 503 -9.39 -4.55 -9.99
C ILE A 503 -10.17 -3.34 -10.51
N THR A 504 -11.38 -3.19 -10.00
CA THR A 504 -12.25 -2.03 -10.21
C THR A 504 -12.41 -1.28 -8.89
N GLY A 505 -12.47 0.04 -8.94
CA GLY A 505 -12.76 0.84 -7.75
C GLY A 505 -14.19 0.62 -7.27
N GLY A 506 -14.53 1.12 -6.09
CA GLY A 506 -15.94 1.20 -5.68
C GLY A 506 -16.70 2.17 -6.59
N LEU A 507 -17.90 1.79 -7.00
CA LEU A 507 -18.79 2.70 -7.70
C LEU A 507 -19.40 3.67 -6.69
N SER A 508 -19.15 4.96 -6.87
CA SER A 508 -19.78 6.02 -6.10
C SER A 508 -20.90 6.64 -6.95
N GLN A 509 -22.11 6.08 -6.86
CA GLN A 509 -23.29 6.72 -7.42
C GLN A 509 -23.84 7.71 -6.40
N VAL A 510 -23.85 9.00 -6.75
CA VAL A 510 -24.57 10.02 -6.00
C VAL A 510 -25.93 10.18 -6.67
N MET A 511 -26.97 9.62 -6.06
CA MET A 511 -28.34 9.82 -6.53
C MET A 511 -28.88 11.10 -5.90
N HIS A 512 -29.04 12.17 -6.68
CA HIS A 512 -29.71 13.39 -6.25
C HIS A 512 -31.23 13.17 -6.26
N ARG A 513 -31.75 12.40 -5.29
CA ARG A 513 -33.19 12.18 -5.12
C ARG A 513 -33.72 13.03 -3.97
N TYR A 514 -34.84 13.70 -4.19
CA TYR A 514 -35.60 14.39 -3.16
C TYR A 514 -36.83 13.55 -2.83
N ASN A 515 -36.85 13.02 -1.61
CA ASN A 515 -37.91 12.14 -1.13
C ASN A 515 -38.63 12.81 0.04
N ILE A 516 -39.95 12.89 -0.05
CA ILE A 516 -40.84 13.41 1.00
C ILE A 516 -41.62 12.25 1.60
N ALA A 517 -41.52 12.08 2.92
CA ALA A 517 -42.24 11.05 3.65
C ALA A 517 -43.77 11.19 3.45
N GLY A 518 -44.42 10.08 3.07
CA GLY A 518 -45.86 10.01 2.81
C GLY A 518 -46.31 10.60 1.47
N GLN A 519 -45.41 11.18 0.67
CA GLN A 519 -45.77 11.80 -0.62
C GLN A 519 -45.01 11.18 -1.80
N THR A 520 -43.71 10.96 -1.66
CA THR A 520 -42.90 10.37 -2.74
C THR A 520 -43.23 8.89 -2.88
N LYS A 521 -43.64 8.48 -4.09
CA LYS A 521 -43.85 7.07 -4.41
C LYS A 521 -42.52 6.32 -4.52
N ILE A 522 -42.51 5.06 -4.12
CA ILE A 522 -41.35 4.18 -4.34
C ILE A 522 -41.32 3.86 -5.83
N ASN A 523 -40.22 4.19 -6.50
CA ASN A 523 -40.02 3.89 -7.92
C ASN A 523 -39.09 2.70 -8.13
N HIS A 524 -39.30 1.98 -9.22
CA HIS A 524 -38.42 0.91 -9.72
C HIS A 524 -38.30 1.00 -11.25
N PHE A 525 -37.31 0.33 -11.81
CA PHE A 525 -37.13 0.25 -13.25
C PHE A 525 -37.81 -0.99 -13.83
N GLU A 526 -38.42 -0.85 -15.00
CA GLU A 526 -38.95 -1.96 -15.79
C GLU A 526 -38.41 -1.87 -17.23
N PHE A 527 -37.80 -2.96 -17.68
CA PHE A 527 -37.35 -3.16 -19.06
C PHE A 527 -38.50 -3.71 -19.90
N ASP A 528 -38.84 -2.98 -20.94
CA ASP A 528 -39.76 -3.38 -21.99
C ASP A 528 -39.00 -4.09 -23.11
N LYS A 529 -39.43 -5.33 -23.40
CA LYS A 529 -38.77 -6.19 -24.39
C LYS A 529 -39.09 -5.80 -25.83
N GLU A 530 -40.28 -5.28 -26.09
CA GLU A 530 -40.73 -4.91 -27.43
C GLU A 530 -40.05 -3.62 -27.87
N GLU A 531 -40.08 -2.61 -27.01
CA GLU A 531 -39.49 -1.29 -27.27
C GLU A 531 -37.98 -1.22 -26.95
N ARG A 532 -37.43 -2.26 -26.30
CA ARG A 532 -36.04 -2.35 -25.83
C ARG A 532 -35.59 -1.12 -25.02
N CYS A 533 -36.48 -0.60 -24.19
CA CYS A 533 -36.21 0.57 -23.35
C CYS A 533 -36.54 0.30 -21.87
N VAL A 534 -36.04 1.16 -20.99
CA VAL A 534 -36.24 1.05 -19.54
C VAL A 534 -37.10 2.22 -19.07
N TYR A 535 -38.21 1.90 -18.42
CA TYR A 535 -39.12 2.85 -17.80
C TYR A 535 -38.87 2.94 -16.30
N SER A 536 -39.04 4.13 -15.72
CA SER A 536 -39.13 4.30 -14.27
C SER A 536 -40.60 4.32 -13.89
N ILE A 537 -41.03 3.33 -13.10
CA ILE A 537 -42.43 3.13 -12.73
C ILE A 537 -42.61 3.39 -11.24
N ASP A 538 -43.56 4.24 -10.92
CA ASP A 538 -44.01 4.46 -9.55
C ASP A 538 -44.88 3.30 -9.09
N SER A 539 -44.51 2.68 -7.96
CA SER A 539 -45.36 1.72 -7.28
C SER A 539 -46.53 2.41 -6.56
N ASP A 540 -47.49 1.61 -6.10
CA ASP A 540 -48.60 2.11 -5.26
C ASP A 540 -48.15 2.49 -3.84
N TYR A 541 -46.91 2.15 -3.45
CA TYR A 541 -46.38 2.41 -2.13
C TYR A 541 -45.73 3.79 -2.06
N VAL A 542 -46.00 4.52 -0.96
CA VAL A 542 -45.33 5.78 -0.63
C VAL A 542 -44.19 5.53 0.35
N GLN A 543 -43.07 6.22 0.14
CA GLN A 543 -41.95 6.22 1.08
C GLN A 543 -42.38 6.89 2.37
N THR A 544 -42.36 6.17 3.49
CA THR A 544 -42.64 6.75 4.82
C THR A 544 -41.37 7.00 5.61
N HIS A 545 -40.35 6.17 5.39
CA HIS A 545 -39.07 6.21 6.10
C HIS A 545 -37.94 5.86 5.12
N VAL A 546 -36.75 6.41 5.34
CA VAL A 546 -35.52 6.00 4.66
C VAL A 546 -34.59 5.43 5.72
N VAL A 547 -34.31 4.13 5.63
CA VAL A 547 -33.32 3.47 6.48
C VAL A 547 -32.02 3.39 5.69
N GLN A 548 -31.03 4.16 6.10
CA GLN A 548 -29.67 3.95 5.62
C GLN A 548 -29.01 2.88 6.49
N LEU A 549 -28.98 1.65 5.97
CA LEU A 549 -28.06 0.64 6.49
C LEU A 549 -26.66 1.08 6.07
N ASP A 550 -25.96 1.84 6.92
CA ASP A 550 -24.53 2.03 6.74
C ASP A 550 -23.90 0.64 6.90
N PHE A 551 -23.69 -0.03 5.77
CA PHE A 551 -22.72 -1.10 5.65
C PHE A 551 -21.38 -0.48 6.01
N HIS A 552 -21.11 -0.33 7.31
CA HIS A 552 -19.92 0.27 7.88
C HIS A 552 -18.70 -0.57 7.50
N SER A 553 -18.31 -0.48 6.24
CA SER A 553 -17.19 -1.13 5.57
C SER A 553 -16.93 -2.56 6.08
N GLN A 554 -17.92 -3.43 5.92
CA GLN A 554 -17.77 -4.87 6.21
C GLN A 554 -17.00 -5.62 5.10
N TYR A 555 -16.34 -4.92 4.17
CA TYR A 555 -15.45 -5.52 3.16
C TYR A 555 -14.53 -6.64 3.69
N PRO A 556 -13.92 -6.53 4.89
CA PRO A 556 -13.07 -7.58 5.42
C PRO A 556 -13.84 -8.73 6.09
N SER A 557 -15.12 -8.57 6.46
CA SER A 557 -15.93 -9.65 7.03
C SER A 557 -16.35 -10.67 5.97
N VAL A 558 -16.60 -10.22 4.73
CA VAL A 558 -17.05 -11.09 3.64
C VAL A 558 -15.96 -12.08 3.24
N MET A 559 -14.70 -11.67 3.13
CA MET A 559 -13.58 -12.58 2.81
C MET A 559 -12.72 -12.92 4.06
N SER A 560 -13.37 -13.11 5.20
CA SER A 560 -12.69 -13.41 6.47
C SER A 560 -12.47 -14.90 6.73
N GLY A 561 -13.00 -15.78 5.88
CA GLY A 561 -13.15 -17.20 6.20
C GLY A 561 -14.10 -17.47 7.36
N LYS A 562 -14.89 -16.46 7.80
CA LYS A 562 -15.98 -16.65 8.77
C LYS A 562 -17.22 -17.14 8.04
N MET A 563 -17.89 -18.12 8.62
CA MET A 563 -19.19 -18.58 8.17
C MET A 563 -20.21 -17.44 8.11
N ASN A 564 -20.90 -17.30 6.99
CA ASN A 564 -21.96 -16.35 6.74
C ASN A 564 -23.15 -17.07 6.11
N MET A 565 -24.27 -17.15 6.82
CA MET A 565 -25.48 -17.86 6.37
C MET A 565 -26.09 -17.29 5.09
N LEU A 566 -25.80 -16.03 4.75
CA LEU A 566 -26.24 -15.41 3.49
C LEU A 566 -25.45 -15.90 2.27
N ASN A 567 -24.32 -16.58 2.47
CA ASN A 567 -23.55 -17.19 1.40
C ASN A 567 -23.95 -18.68 1.31
N PRO A 568 -24.58 -19.15 0.22
CA PRO A 568 -24.91 -20.57 0.07
C PRO A 568 -23.71 -21.43 -0.36
N TYR A 569 -22.58 -20.81 -0.72
CA TYR A 569 -21.46 -21.51 -1.33
C TYR A 569 -20.40 -21.95 -0.32
N ALA A 570 -19.77 -23.09 -0.61
CA ALA A 570 -18.59 -23.61 0.09
C ALA A 570 -18.79 -23.67 1.61
N ASN A 571 -19.86 -24.35 2.04
CA ASN A 571 -20.28 -24.46 3.45
C ASN A 571 -20.31 -23.10 4.15
N HIS A 572 -21.07 -22.17 3.57
CA HIS A 572 -21.27 -20.80 4.07
C HIS A 572 -19.99 -19.99 4.26
N THR A 573 -18.87 -20.39 3.67
CA THR A 573 -17.55 -19.78 3.94
C THR A 573 -16.91 -19.26 2.65
N ILE A 574 -16.61 -17.96 2.65
CA ILE A 574 -15.85 -17.32 1.57
C ILE A 574 -14.36 -17.42 1.92
N ASN A 575 -13.66 -18.25 1.16
CA ASN A 575 -12.25 -18.52 1.36
C ASN A 575 -11.37 -17.46 0.69
N MET A 576 -10.18 -17.24 1.25
CA MET A 576 -9.16 -16.35 0.68
C MET A 576 -8.31 -17.09 -0.35
N PRO A 577 -7.98 -16.47 -1.50
CA PRO A 577 -7.05 -17.05 -2.47
C PRO A 577 -5.61 -17.01 -1.95
N ALA A 578 -4.86 -18.09 -2.20
CA ALA A 578 -3.46 -18.20 -1.83
C ALA A 578 -2.53 -18.29 -3.05
N GLN A 579 -2.11 -19.50 -3.42
CA GLN A 579 -1.15 -19.72 -4.49
C GLN A 579 -1.89 -19.93 -5.81
N LEU A 580 -1.50 -19.18 -6.86
CA LEU A 580 -1.91 -19.48 -8.24
C LEU A 580 -1.31 -20.83 -8.66
N ILE A 581 -2.17 -21.75 -9.11
CA ILE A 581 -1.79 -23.12 -9.48
C ILE A 581 -1.54 -23.21 -10.99
N GLU A 582 -2.58 -22.98 -11.79
CA GLU A 582 -2.52 -23.10 -13.25
C GLU A 582 -3.60 -22.25 -13.93
N ARG A 583 -3.40 -22.01 -15.23
CA ARG A 583 -4.41 -21.47 -16.15
C ARG A 583 -4.85 -22.59 -17.07
N ILE A 584 -6.15 -22.81 -17.15
CA ILE A 584 -6.79 -23.89 -17.91
C ILE A 584 -7.52 -23.28 -19.09
N THR A 585 -7.27 -23.79 -20.29
CA THR A 585 -8.00 -23.44 -21.53
C THR A 585 -8.79 -24.62 -22.10
N ASP A 586 -8.62 -25.80 -21.50
CA ASP A 586 -9.41 -26.98 -21.81
C ASP A 586 -10.86 -26.78 -21.38
N GLN A 587 -11.78 -26.83 -22.34
CA GLN A 587 -13.17 -26.41 -22.13
C GLN A 587 -13.91 -27.33 -21.15
N ASP A 588 -13.65 -28.63 -21.19
CA ASP A 588 -14.33 -29.58 -20.32
C ASP A 588 -13.88 -29.42 -18.87
N ARG A 589 -12.56 -29.28 -18.63
CA ARG A 589 -12.04 -28.95 -17.29
C ARG A 589 -12.55 -27.60 -16.79
N CYS A 590 -12.63 -26.59 -17.65
CA CYS A 590 -13.19 -25.29 -17.28
C CYS A 590 -14.65 -25.40 -16.85
N ARG A 591 -15.49 -26.10 -17.63
CA ARG A 591 -16.90 -26.33 -17.30
C ARG A 591 -17.06 -27.11 -15.99
N GLN A 592 -16.27 -28.16 -15.79
CA GLN A 592 -16.29 -28.95 -14.55
C GLN A 592 -16.04 -28.07 -13.32
N LEU A 593 -15.10 -27.13 -13.40
CA LEU A 593 -14.80 -26.22 -12.28
C LEU A 593 -15.89 -25.16 -12.07
N ILE A 594 -16.41 -24.57 -13.16
CA ILE A 594 -17.42 -23.52 -13.07
C ILE A 594 -18.74 -24.07 -12.54
N TYR A 595 -19.18 -25.21 -13.06
CA TYR A 595 -20.48 -25.83 -12.77
C TYR A 595 -20.42 -26.89 -11.68
N ASP A 596 -19.32 -26.99 -10.92
CA ASP A 596 -19.18 -27.98 -9.85
C ASP A 596 -20.37 -27.88 -8.87
N ALA A 597 -21.15 -28.96 -8.77
CA ALA A 597 -22.30 -29.03 -7.88
C ALA A 597 -21.89 -28.99 -6.39
N ASN A 598 -20.65 -29.39 -6.10
CA ASN A 598 -20.09 -29.33 -4.75
C ASN A 598 -19.96 -27.90 -4.22
N ARG A 599 -20.13 -26.86 -5.05
CA ARG A 599 -20.18 -25.48 -4.59
C ARG A 599 -21.26 -25.24 -3.55
N LEU A 600 -22.36 -26.02 -3.55
CA LEU A 600 -23.46 -25.96 -2.59
C LEU A 600 -23.32 -27.01 -1.47
N SER A 601 -22.19 -27.73 -1.39
CA SER A 601 -21.99 -28.75 -0.36
C SER A 601 -21.80 -28.13 1.03
N GLU A 602 -22.43 -28.76 2.01
CA GLU A 602 -22.21 -28.49 3.44
C GLU A 602 -21.10 -29.39 4.03
N ASP A 603 -20.63 -30.40 3.28
CA ASP A 603 -19.54 -31.28 3.71
C ASP A 603 -18.18 -30.58 3.57
N VAL A 604 -17.55 -30.33 4.72
CA VAL A 604 -16.23 -29.72 4.84
C VAL A 604 -15.17 -30.50 4.05
N LEU A 605 -15.20 -31.84 4.08
CA LEU A 605 -14.18 -32.66 3.40
C LEU A 605 -14.28 -32.58 1.88
N VAL A 606 -15.48 -32.33 1.36
CA VAL A 606 -15.72 -32.07 -0.06
C VAL A 606 -15.26 -30.66 -0.40
N VAL A 607 -15.72 -29.66 0.37
CA VAL A 607 -15.37 -28.27 0.14
C VAL A 607 -13.86 -28.08 0.21
N ASP A 608 -13.14 -28.68 1.16
CA ASP A 608 -11.69 -28.53 1.32
C ASP A 608 -10.87 -28.96 0.10
N LYS A 609 -11.40 -29.88 -0.72
CA LYS A 609 -10.75 -30.31 -1.97
C LYS A 609 -10.99 -29.35 -3.14
N MET A 610 -11.96 -28.45 -3.03
CA MET A 610 -12.27 -27.48 -4.07
C MET A 610 -11.21 -26.38 -4.14
N LEU A 611 -10.85 -26.00 -5.36
CA LEU A 611 -10.01 -24.84 -5.64
C LEU A 611 -10.85 -23.58 -5.81
N LEU A 612 -10.26 -22.42 -5.49
CA LEU A 612 -10.83 -21.15 -5.93
C LEU A 612 -10.42 -20.91 -7.38
N PHE A 613 -11.18 -20.09 -8.10
CA PHE A 613 -10.84 -19.76 -9.47
C PHE A 613 -11.26 -18.34 -9.88
N VAL A 614 -10.61 -17.86 -10.93
CA VAL A 614 -11.02 -16.69 -11.71
C VAL A 614 -11.24 -17.15 -13.14
N ALA A 615 -12.45 -16.96 -13.66
CA ALA A 615 -12.84 -17.34 -15.01
C ALA A 615 -12.85 -16.10 -15.93
N GLU A 616 -12.26 -16.21 -17.12
CA GLU A 616 -12.38 -15.26 -18.21
C GLU A 616 -13.50 -15.72 -19.14
N ILE A 617 -14.60 -14.97 -19.16
CA ILE A 617 -15.81 -15.40 -19.87
C ILE A 617 -16.52 -14.24 -20.58
N ARG A 618 -17.40 -14.60 -21.51
CA ARG A 618 -18.48 -13.76 -22.04
C ARG A 618 -19.81 -14.33 -21.56
N GLY A 619 -20.77 -13.47 -21.26
CA GLY A 619 -22.10 -13.93 -20.88
C GLY A 619 -23.11 -12.80 -20.73
N HIS A 620 -24.35 -13.18 -20.50
CA HIS A 620 -25.47 -12.26 -20.37
C HIS A 620 -26.52 -12.77 -19.39
N ILE A 621 -27.26 -11.87 -18.77
CA ILE A 621 -28.52 -12.23 -18.07
C ILE A 621 -29.57 -12.50 -19.14
N VAL A 622 -30.29 -13.62 -19.02
CA VAL A 622 -31.37 -13.94 -19.96
C VAL A 622 -32.41 -12.82 -19.96
N GLU A 623 -32.84 -12.40 -21.15
CA GLU A 623 -33.74 -11.26 -21.34
C GLU A 623 -35.01 -11.32 -20.47
N GLN A 624 -35.54 -12.52 -20.25
CA GLN A 624 -36.72 -12.73 -19.40
C GLN A 624 -36.52 -12.41 -17.91
N TYR A 625 -35.28 -12.34 -17.45
CA TYR A 625 -34.92 -12.06 -16.06
C TYR A 625 -34.26 -10.69 -15.87
N ILE A 626 -34.17 -9.86 -16.92
CA ILE A 626 -33.60 -8.51 -16.81
C ILE A 626 -34.33 -7.71 -15.72
N ASN A 627 -35.66 -7.76 -15.67
CA ASN A 627 -36.45 -7.05 -14.66
C ASN A 627 -36.15 -7.48 -13.22
N ASN A 628 -35.61 -8.69 -12.99
CA ASN A 628 -35.19 -9.12 -11.66
C ASN A 628 -33.92 -8.40 -11.17
N CYS A 629 -33.14 -7.85 -12.10
CA CYS A 629 -31.82 -7.27 -11.81
C CYS A 629 -31.66 -5.82 -12.32
N ILE A 630 -32.67 -5.25 -12.99
CA ILE A 630 -32.54 -3.97 -13.70
C ILE A 630 -32.31 -2.78 -12.76
N ASP A 631 -32.86 -2.83 -11.55
CA ASP A 631 -32.63 -1.83 -10.49
C ASP A 631 -31.18 -1.80 -10.01
N PHE A 632 -30.46 -2.92 -10.17
CA PHE A 632 -29.06 -3.04 -9.81
C PHE A 632 -28.34 -4.03 -10.73
N GLY A 633 -27.89 -3.54 -11.89
CA GLY A 633 -27.10 -4.35 -12.83
C GLY A 633 -25.91 -5.01 -12.11
N PRO A 634 -25.89 -6.34 -11.98
CA PRO A 634 -25.05 -7.01 -10.99
C PRO A 634 -23.58 -7.07 -11.41
N ILE A 635 -23.25 -6.69 -12.65
CA ILE A 635 -21.89 -6.69 -13.20
C ILE A 635 -21.26 -5.29 -13.07
N LEU A 636 -20.28 -5.13 -12.18
CA LEU A 636 -19.59 -3.86 -11.93
C LEU A 636 -18.27 -3.79 -12.70
N ARG A 637 -18.19 -3.01 -13.78
CA ARG A 637 -16.99 -2.94 -14.64
C ARG A 637 -16.70 -1.54 -15.16
N ASN A 638 -15.40 -1.30 -15.39
CA ASN A 638 -14.96 -0.13 -16.15
C ASN A 638 -15.04 -0.45 -17.64
N ILE A 639 -15.92 0.24 -18.36
CA ILE A 639 -16.06 0.12 -19.81
C ILE A 639 -15.79 1.47 -20.49
N ASP A 640 -15.43 1.41 -21.76
CA ASP A 640 -15.29 2.60 -22.60
C ASP A 640 -16.67 2.93 -23.19
N ILE A 641 -17.15 4.14 -22.93
CA ILE A 641 -18.45 4.64 -23.37
C ILE A 641 -18.23 5.89 -24.22
N THR A 642 -18.78 5.91 -25.44
CA THR A 642 -18.81 7.13 -26.25
C THR A 642 -19.90 8.05 -25.71
N THR A 643 -19.57 9.30 -25.36
CA THR A 643 -20.54 10.26 -24.80
C THR A 643 -21.37 10.97 -25.87
N ASN A 644 -21.75 10.25 -26.93
CA ASN A 644 -22.61 10.74 -28.01
C ASN A 644 -24.09 10.44 -27.71
N LYS A 645 -25.00 11.17 -28.37
CA LYS A 645 -26.45 11.05 -28.16
C LYS A 645 -26.99 9.64 -28.33
N GLU A 646 -26.45 8.87 -29.28
CA GLU A 646 -26.86 7.49 -29.58
C GLU A 646 -26.56 6.54 -28.42
N THR A 647 -25.41 6.69 -27.77
CA THR A 647 -24.94 5.77 -26.74
C THR A 647 -25.52 6.09 -25.35
N ILE A 648 -25.55 7.37 -24.95
CA ILE A 648 -25.99 7.78 -23.61
C ILE A 648 -27.45 8.27 -23.56
N GLY A 649 -28.10 8.35 -24.72
CA GLY A 649 -29.46 8.85 -24.86
C GLY A 649 -29.55 10.39 -24.90
N GLN A 650 -30.68 10.87 -25.41
CA GLN A 650 -30.93 12.30 -25.64
C GLN A 650 -30.85 13.14 -24.36
N PHE A 651 -31.39 12.64 -23.25
CA PHE A 651 -31.44 13.36 -21.99
C PHE A 651 -30.03 13.63 -21.43
N MET A 652 -29.22 12.58 -21.30
CA MET A 652 -27.85 12.71 -20.79
C MET A 652 -26.98 13.54 -21.74
N PHE A 653 -27.16 13.38 -23.05
CA PHE A 653 -26.43 14.19 -24.02
C PHE A 653 -26.77 15.68 -23.91
N ASN A 654 -28.05 16.04 -23.81
CA ASN A 654 -28.46 17.43 -23.58
C ASN A 654 -27.89 17.97 -22.28
N HIS A 655 -27.92 17.18 -21.20
CA HIS A 655 -27.30 17.59 -19.94
C HIS A 655 -25.81 17.91 -20.09
N LEU A 656 -25.06 17.09 -20.84
CA LEU A 656 -23.64 17.36 -21.12
C LEU A 656 -23.47 18.66 -21.91
N VAL A 657 -24.28 18.89 -22.93
CA VAL A 657 -24.22 20.11 -23.77
C VAL A 657 -24.57 21.35 -22.96
N ASP A 658 -25.71 21.34 -22.26
CA ASP A 658 -26.24 22.47 -21.49
C ASP A 658 -25.28 22.92 -20.38
N HIS A 659 -24.56 21.97 -19.78
CA HIS A 659 -23.59 22.23 -18.71
C HIS A 659 -22.14 22.37 -19.23
N LYS A 660 -21.93 22.40 -20.55
CA LYS A 660 -20.61 22.50 -21.20
C LYS A 660 -19.63 21.42 -20.74
N LEU A 661 -20.16 20.23 -20.45
CA LEU A 661 -19.39 19.04 -20.13
C LEU A 661 -18.91 18.33 -21.41
N PRO A 662 -17.82 17.56 -21.33
CA PRO A 662 -17.30 16.89 -22.50
C PRO A 662 -18.27 15.86 -23.12
N ASN A 663 -18.58 16.02 -24.39
CA ASN A 663 -19.46 15.18 -25.20
C ASN A 663 -18.71 14.64 -26.44
N ASP A 664 -19.31 13.67 -27.15
CA ASP A 664 -18.80 13.09 -28.41
C ASP A 664 -17.38 12.53 -28.35
N LYS A 665 -16.99 11.98 -27.20
CA LYS A 665 -15.68 11.35 -27.02
C LYS A 665 -15.79 10.06 -26.22
N VAL A 666 -14.80 9.21 -26.34
CA VAL A 666 -14.73 7.96 -25.56
C VAL A 666 -14.20 8.26 -24.16
N GLU A 667 -14.98 7.91 -23.15
CA GLU A 667 -14.60 7.99 -21.75
C GLU A 667 -14.68 6.62 -21.08
N LYS A 668 -13.69 6.31 -20.23
CA LYS A 668 -13.72 5.11 -19.40
C LYS A 668 -14.55 5.38 -18.14
N LYS A 669 -15.65 4.63 -17.96
CA LYS A 669 -16.58 4.78 -16.84
C LYS A 669 -16.75 3.46 -16.10
N LEU A 670 -16.72 3.52 -14.76
CA LEU A 670 -17.20 2.44 -13.92
C LEU A 670 -18.73 2.49 -13.89
N THR A 671 -19.40 1.39 -14.23
CA THR A 671 -20.85 1.31 -14.23
C THR A 671 -21.34 -0.10 -13.91
N ASN A 672 -22.65 -0.22 -13.70
CA ASN A 672 -23.40 -1.47 -13.58
C ASN A 672 -23.83 -1.96 -14.97
N LEU A 673 -23.74 -3.26 -15.22
CA LEU A 673 -24.11 -3.92 -16.46
C LEU A 673 -24.98 -5.15 -16.15
N ILE A 674 -25.78 -5.56 -17.12
CA ILE A 674 -26.59 -6.79 -17.10
C ILE A 674 -25.99 -7.91 -17.98
N ASP A 675 -24.99 -7.58 -18.80
CA ASP A 675 -24.22 -8.52 -19.60
C ASP A 675 -22.75 -8.08 -19.68
N THR A 676 -21.92 -8.84 -20.41
CA THR A 676 -20.52 -8.48 -20.63
C THR A 676 -20.31 -7.55 -21.82
N MET A 677 -21.36 -7.00 -22.43
CA MET A 677 -21.32 -6.08 -23.58
C MET A 677 -20.48 -6.62 -24.75
N GLY A 678 -20.55 -7.94 -24.98
CA GLY A 678 -19.74 -8.64 -26.00
C GLY A 678 -18.25 -8.72 -25.69
N GLN A 679 -17.80 -8.27 -24.52
CA GLN A 679 -16.40 -8.32 -24.08
C GLN A 679 -16.12 -9.54 -23.21
N ILE A 680 -14.85 -9.97 -23.18
CA ILE A 680 -14.37 -10.94 -22.21
C ILE A 680 -14.08 -10.24 -20.89
N MET A 681 -14.69 -10.73 -19.82
CA MET A 681 -14.52 -10.19 -18.47
C MET A 681 -14.09 -11.29 -17.51
N SER A 682 -13.31 -10.94 -16.49
CA SER A 682 -12.87 -11.88 -15.47
C SER A 682 -13.80 -11.87 -14.26
N PHE A 683 -14.18 -13.03 -13.72
CA PHE A 683 -15.01 -13.17 -12.52
C PHE A 683 -14.39 -14.18 -11.57
N ASN A 684 -14.34 -13.85 -10.27
CA ASN A 684 -14.01 -14.85 -9.26
C ASN A 684 -15.18 -15.83 -9.08
N ASN A 685 -14.91 -17.04 -8.58
CA ASN A 685 -15.88 -18.10 -8.43
C ASN A 685 -17.14 -17.69 -7.66
N TYR A 686 -17.00 -17.03 -6.50
CA TYR A 686 -18.16 -16.63 -5.68
C TYR A 686 -19.04 -15.60 -6.39
N TYR A 687 -18.42 -14.66 -7.10
CA TYR A 687 -19.14 -13.67 -7.88
C TYR A 687 -19.83 -14.31 -9.10
N LEU A 688 -19.15 -15.21 -9.80
CA LEU A 688 -19.71 -15.91 -10.93
C LEU A 688 -20.89 -16.80 -10.53
N TRP A 689 -20.75 -17.56 -9.43
CA TRP A 689 -21.84 -18.38 -8.91
C TRP A 689 -23.05 -17.54 -8.49
N LEU A 690 -22.82 -16.39 -7.83
CA LEU A 690 -23.90 -15.44 -7.54
C LEU A 690 -24.63 -14.99 -8.81
N LEU A 691 -23.89 -14.64 -9.87
CA LEU A 691 -24.49 -14.24 -11.15
C LEU A 691 -25.30 -15.38 -11.78
N MET A 692 -24.77 -16.59 -11.78
CA MET A 692 -25.44 -17.76 -12.37
C MET A 692 -26.68 -18.18 -11.59
N ASP A 693 -26.54 -18.36 -10.28
CA ASP A 693 -27.57 -18.99 -9.44
C ASP A 693 -28.65 -17.98 -9.00
N THR A 694 -28.34 -16.67 -8.93
CA THR A 694 -29.31 -15.62 -8.50
C THR A 694 -29.73 -14.69 -9.63
N CYS A 695 -28.82 -14.31 -10.52
CA CYS A 695 -29.11 -13.34 -11.58
C CYS A 695 -29.45 -13.98 -12.93
N HIS A 696 -29.54 -15.31 -13.00
CA HIS A 696 -29.80 -16.07 -14.23
C HIS A 696 -28.81 -15.73 -15.36
N PHE A 697 -27.54 -15.55 -15.01
CA PHE A 697 -26.47 -15.27 -15.97
C PHE A 697 -26.06 -16.54 -16.72
N ILE A 698 -26.12 -16.49 -18.06
CA ILE A 698 -25.66 -17.55 -18.97
C ILE A 698 -24.26 -17.21 -19.47
N ILE A 699 -23.40 -18.22 -19.50
CA ILE A 699 -22.05 -18.12 -20.05
C ILE A 699 -22.08 -18.50 -21.53
N ASP A 700 -21.80 -17.52 -22.39
CA ASP A 700 -21.75 -17.69 -23.85
C ASP A 700 -20.42 -18.30 -24.31
N GLU A 701 -19.32 -17.87 -23.67
CA GLU A 701 -17.96 -18.24 -24.06
C GLU A 701 -17.08 -18.35 -22.82
N ILE A 702 -16.31 -19.44 -22.71
CA ILE A 702 -15.27 -19.60 -21.70
C ILE A 702 -13.91 -19.51 -22.38
N VAL A 703 -13.13 -18.48 -22.03
CA VAL A 703 -11.77 -18.29 -22.56
C VAL A 703 -10.76 -19.07 -21.71
N SER A 704 -10.83 -18.92 -20.39
CA SER A 704 -9.95 -19.66 -19.48
C SER A 704 -10.47 -19.67 -18.05
N VAL A 705 -9.95 -20.61 -17.25
CA VAL A 705 -10.13 -20.65 -15.80
C VAL A 705 -8.77 -20.74 -15.14
N THR A 706 -8.43 -19.76 -14.28
CA THR A 706 -7.20 -19.76 -13.49
C THR A 706 -7.51 -20.17 -12.06
N THR A 707 -6.84 -21.21 -11.55
CA THR A 707 -7.14 -21.81 -10.23
C THR A 707 -6.14 -21.39 -9.15
N PHE A 708 -6.63 -21.38 -7.91
CA PHE A 708 -5.90 -20.95 -6.73
C PHE A 708 -6.15 -21.91 -5.56
N THR A 709 -5.12 -22.17 -4.74
CA THR A 709 -5.33 -22.74 -3.40
C THR A 709 -6.07 -21.74 -2.51
N LYS A 710 -6.54 -22.19 -1.34
CA LYS A 710 -7.44 -21.39 -0.51
C LYS A 710 -7.19 -21.55 0.98
N HIS A 711 -7.63 -20.57 1.77
CA HIS A 711 -7.51 -20.65 3.23
C HIS A 711 -8.51 -19.76 3.98
N THR A 712 -8.57 -19.96 5.30
CA THR A 712 -9.34 -19.15 6.26
C THR A 712 -8.45 -18.49 7.33
N ASN A 713 -7.12 -18.54 7.19
CA ASN A 713 -6.15 -18.07 8.21
C ASN A 713 -6.27 -16.59 8.65
N PHE A 714 -7.04 -15.75 7.94
CA PHE A 714 -7.28 -14.34 8.36
C PHE A 714 -8.50 -14.20 9.30
N ASN A 715 -9.16 -15.30 9.66
CA ASN A 715 -10.35 -15.28 10.50
C ASN A 715 -10.08 -14.72 11.90
N SER A 716 -8.94 -15.08 12.50
CA SER A 716 -8.52 -14.58 13.81
C SER A 716 -8.35 -13.06 13.79
N PHE A 717 -7.66 -12.53 12.79
CA PHE A 717 -7.48 -11.09 12.58
C PHE A 717 -8.80 -10.34 12.47
N VAL A 718 -9.73 -10.83 11.65
CA VAL A 718 -11.02 -10.16 11.48
C VAL A 718 -11.83 -10.18 12.77
N LYS A 719 -11.89 -11.31 13.47
CA LYS A 719 -12.58 -11.43 14.77
C LYS A 719 -12.02 -10.49 15.82
N GLU A 720 -10.70 -10.44 15.96
CA GLU A 720 -10.05 -9.62 16.99
C GLU A 720 -10.35 -8.13 16.80
N PHE A 721 -10.17 -7.60 15.60
CA PHE A 721 -10.44 -6.19 15.33
C PHE A 721 -11.94 -5.86 15.28
N MET A 722 -12.81 -6.80 14.91
CA MET A 722 -14.26 -6.61 15.03
C MET A 722 -14.70 -6.54 16.50
N ASN A 723 -14.20 -7.43 17.35
CA ASN A 723 -14.50 -7.44 18.79
C ASN A 723 -13.94 -6.18 19.46
N MET A 724 -12.69 -5.80 19.19
CA MET A 724 -12.08 -4.57 19.72
C MET A 724 -12.88 -3.33 19.28
N ARG A 725 -13.40 -3.32 18.05
CA ARG A 725 -14.27 -2.25 17.56
C ARG A 725 -15.61 -2.19 18.29
N GLN A 726 -16.23 -3.34 18.59
CA GLN A 726 -17.47 -3.41 19.36
C GLN A 726 -17.25 -2.89 20.78
N GLN A 727 -16.22 -3.40 21.46
CA GLN A 727 -15.84 -2.93 22.80
C GLN A 727 -15.56 -1.42 22.83
N ALA A 728 -14.86 -0.89 21.81
CA ALA A 728 -14.61 0.54 21.69
C ALA A 728 -15.91 1.36 21.58
N LYS A 729 -16.91 0.86 20.85
CA LYS A 729 -18.23 1.50 20.78
C LYS A 729 -18.96 1.45 22.12
N ASP A 730 -18.91 0.31 22.81
CA ASP A 730 -19.60 0.12 24.10
C ASP A 730 -19.07 1.10 25.17
N VAL A 731 -17.77 1.43 25.13
CA VAL A 731 -17.15 2.42 26.03
C VAL A 731 -17.10 3.85 25.44
N ASN A 732 -17.79 4.12 24.33
CA ASN A 732 -17.80 5.40 23.63
C ASN A 732 -16.42 5.95 23.21
N ASN A 733 -15.44 5.07 22.96
CA ASN A 733 -14.15 5.44 22.36
C ASN A 733 -14.27 5.41 20.83
N GLU A 734 -14.75 6.51 20.26
CA GLU A 734 -14.90 6.68 18.81
C GLU A 734 -13.59 6.47 18.06
N GLY A 735 -12.48 6.93 18.61
CA GLY A 735 -11.17 6.87 17.97
C GLY A 735 -10.61 5.48 17.81
N LEU A 736 -10.69 4.67 18.88
CA LEU A 736 -10.35 3.25 18.81
C LEU A 736 -11.29 2.50 17.86
N GLY A 737 -12.60 2.82 17.90
CA GLY A 737 -13.57 2.25 16.96
C GLY A 737 -13.27 2.56 15.49
N GLN A 738 -12.80 3.78 15.20
CA GLN A 738 -12.34 4.19 13.86
C GLN A 738 -11.01 3.53 13.50
N PHE A 739 -10.06 3.46 14.44
CA PHE A 739 -8.79 2.77 14.26
C PHE A 739 -8.99 1.31 13.85
N CYS A 740 -9.81 0.54 14.56
CA CYS A 740 -10.11 -0.84 14.21
C CYS A 740 -10.78 -0.95 12.82
N LYS A 741 -11.67 -0.01 12.47
CA LYS A 741 -12.27 0.06 11.12
C LYS A 741 -11.18 0.26 10.05
N LEU A 742 -10.21 1.14 10.30
CA LEU A 742 -9.10 1.38 9.37
C LEU A 742 -8.20 0.18 9.23
N VAL A 743 -7.87 -0.50 10.34
CA VAL A 743 -7.07 -1.72 10.32
C VAL A 743 -7.73 -2.76 9.41
N LEU A 744 -9.01 -3.01 9.65
CA LEU A 744 -9.83 -3.94 8.89
C LEU A 744 -9.88 -3.56 7.39
N ASN A 745 -10.18 -2.30 7.07
CA ASN A 745 -10.32 -1.86 5.68
C ASN A 745 -8.99 -1.85 4.91
N SER A 746 -7.90 -1.48 5.58
CA SER A 746 -6.60 -1.25 4.93
C SER A 746 -5.72 -2.48 4.86
N ALA A 747 -6.07 -3.56 5.56
CA ALA A 747 -5.35 -4.83 5.49
C ALA A 747 -5.58 -5.60 4.18
N PHE A 748 -6.64 -5.31 3.43
CA PHE A 748 -6.99 -6.00 2.18
C PHE A 748 -6.63 -5.13 0.96
N GLY A 749 -6.19 -5.76 -0.13
CA GLY A 749 -5.80 -5.08 -1.37
C GLY A 749 -4.29 -4.90 -1.57
N GLY A 750 -3.46 -5.28 -0.59
CA GLY A 750 -1.99 -5.30 -0.67
C GLY A 750 -1.37 -6.71 -0.70
N ASP A 751 -2.17 -7.76 -0.89
CA ASP A 751 -1.73 -9.16 -0.78
C ASP A 751 -0.97 -9.61 -2.03
N ALA A 752 0.34 -9.85 -1.89
CA ALA A 752 1.20 -10.56 -2.86
C ALA A 752 1.18 -10.07 -4.33
N LEU A 753 0.55 -8.91 -4.61
CA LEU A 753 0.55 -8.28 -5.93
C LEU A 753 1.89 -7.60 -6.17
N ASN A 754 2.56 -7.99 -7.26
CA ASN A 754 3.78 -7.33 -7.70
C ASN A 754 3.43 -5.91 -8.16
N SER A 755 4.03 -4.90 -7.54
CA SER A 755 3.87 -3.52 -8.02
C SER A 755 4.71 -3.29 -9.28
N GLU A 756 4.11 -2.67 -10.29
CA GLU A 756 4.86 -2.10 -11.41
C GLU A 756 5.88 -1.08 -10.86
N LYS A 757 7.17 -1.29 -11.13
CA LYS A 757 8.22 -0.35 -10.77
C LYS A 757 8.34 0.69 -11.89
N TYR A 758 8.14 1.96 -11.55
CA TYR A 758 8.33 3.07 -12.48
C TYR A 758 9.55 3.91 -12.07
N SER A 759 10.34 4.34 -13.04
CA SER A 759 11.24 5.48 -12.89
C SER A 759 10.92 6.49 -13.98
N ASN A 760 10.58 7.71 -13.62
CA ASN A 760 10.36 8.80 -14.57
C ASN A 760 11.43 9.88 -14.32
N THR A 761 12.32 10.10 -15.29
CA THR A 761 13.43 11.05 -15.16
C THR A 761 13.11 12.30 -15.97
N LYS A 762 13.10 13.48 -15.32
CA LYS A 762 12.94 14.78 -15.99
C LYS A 762 14.15 15.67 -15.69
N LEU A 763 14.67 16.36 -16.72
CA LEU A 763 15.64 17.44 -16.57
C LEU A 763 14.89 18.77 -16.44
N LEU A 764 15.18 19.53 -15.39
CA LEU A 764 14.47 20.75 -15.04
C LEU A 764 15.47 21.76 -14.47
N SER A 765 15.21 23.07 -14.66
CA SER A 765 15.94 24.11 -13.94
C SER A 765 15.65 24.02 -12.44
N ALA A 766 16.52 24.56 -11.58
CA ALA A 766 16.32 24.53 -10.12
C ALA A 766 14.90 24.97 -9.68
N ASN A 767 14.37 26.06 -10.24
CA ASN A 767 13.01 26.53 -9.98
C ASN A 767 11.92 25.56 -10.48
N LYS A 768 12.09 24.98 -11.68
CA LYS A 768 11.11 24.00 -12.19
C LYS A 768 11.19 22.66 -11.47
N THR A 769 12.37 22.25 -10.99
CA THR A 769 12.56 21.08 -10.11
C THR A 769 11.80 21.27 -8.81
N PHE A 770 11.90 22.44 -8.19
CA PHE A 770 11.12 22.79 -7.00
C PHE A 770 9.61 22.68 -7.26
N VAL A 771 9.10 23.30 -8.33
CA VAL A 771 7.67 23.21 -8.71
C VAL A 771 7.26 21.76 -8.98
N GLN A 772 8.08 20.96 -9.66
CA GLN A 772 7.75 19.55 -9.95
C GLN A 772 7.81 18.64 -8.72
N HIS A 773 8.68 18.89 -7.75
CA HIS A 773 8.63 18.21 -6.45
C HIS A 773 7.30 18.48 -5.73
N MET A 774 6.79 19.72 -5.84
CA MET A 774 5.46 20.08 -5.38
C MET A 774 4.33 19.63 -6.32
N MET A 775 4.57 18.89 -7.42
CA MET A 775 3.52 18.43 -8.34
C MET A 775 3.25 16.91 -8.28
N GLY A 776 3.88 16.18 -7.33
CA GLY A 776 3.51 14.80 -7.00
C GLY A 776 3.80 13.79 -8.09
N GLY A 777 5.07 13.41 -8.24
CA GLY A 777 5.46 12.32 -9.15
C GLY A 777 6.95 12.01 -9.20
N PHE A 778 7.74 12.51 -8.25
CA PHE A 778 9.20 12.48 -8.32
C PHE A 778 9.78 11.71 -7.14
N ILE A 779 10.64 10.71 -7.42
CA ILE A 779 11.41 9.98 -6.42
C ILE A 779 12.85 9.90 -6.95
N HIS A 780 13.80 10.42 -6.17
CA HIS A 780 15.24 10.54 -6.46
C HIS A 780 15.63 11.64 -7.47
N SER A 781 16.43 12.60 -7.01
CA SER A 781 17.05 13.64 -7.84
C SER A 781 18.57 13.52 -7.76
N THR A 782 19.24 13.53 -8.91
CA THR A 782 20.69 13.71 -8.99
C THR A 782 20.94 15.10 -9.54
N GLU A 783 21.71 15.90 -8.82
CA GLU A 783 22.24 17.16 -9.33
C GLU A 783 23.26 16.84 -10.42
N LEU A 784 23.01 17.31 -11.64
CA LEU A 784 23.92 17.18 -12.76
C LEU A 784 24.65 18.50 -12.90
N ASN A 785 25.84 18.55 -12.30
CA ASN A 785 26.79 19.68 -12.20
C ASN A 785 26.26 20.94 -11.54
#